data_AF-A0A3B9TAU9-F1
#
_entry.id   AF-A0A3B9TAU9-F1
#
_cell.length_a   1.000
_cell.length_b   1.000
_cell.length_c   1.000
_cell.angle_alpha   90.00
_cell.angle_beta   90.00
_cell.angle_gamma   90.00
#
_symmetry.space_group_name_H-M   'P 1'
#
loop_
_entity.id
_entity.type
_entity.pdbx_description
1 polymer ?
#
loop_
_entity_poly.entity_id
_entity_poly.type
_entity_poly.pdbx_seq_one_letter_code
_entity_poly.pdbx_strand_id
1 'polypeptide(L)'
;MSAFVKSMVDAMRKTGVKKPIFYNISHSVHFAKAYFDGGIQGGTFQWYPTGLGYQQELSGNLLPNVNDYKIPFENEIKKYHGAKIVYEFDAADVGKSYIYPAMARSFREAGIQMATHFAYDPTFLAATNTEYNTHYMNLAYAPQKALSLMIAGEVFHQIPMNQSFGSFPQNTNFGDFKVDYLADLAQYNAEEKFIYTNSTKSNPKNELTLKQIAGFGNSTLIEYDGLGAYFLDKIDEGVWRLEIMPDAVWVDNLFGKNSPKKTVAVINWEEHRIKIHLKNLSESFDITAIDKGNDFSVVPKKGEFPIRPGTYILSKKGNSKTWTADDNWKFGKLNDFYAPKTTVEKPWFKHQPPTEVSTSSDLTISVQYIAPNEPKEIRLMFISGYKREKIEMKKSSIYKYSAIIPKEKLKLGFLKYSFVVEQDKNKYINYPAEAEGNPLEWDFYYQNNYQIRIVEPFYPIPLFNAYQESDLLVKEWRNTLQLVPIKQDGKAEYQIQIEQLFVPDEENKDAIPIYDYSFKHFVVDKIAARKNDLDLKTKLVFEGRALNQKACKLQIAFVLDDGSSFGGILTIDTLQGHYELAIKDLIPVKTVTLPRPYPSFLPYYFEHENRLNFDIHRVESIQFSIGPGLTAHELTEKQGIGIVGLRLE
;
A
#
# COMPACT_ATOMS: atom_id res chain seq x y z
N MET A 1 2.71 25.79 -31.79
CA MET A 1 1.95 24.65 -31.27
C MET A 1 0.64 24.40 -32.02
N SER A 2 -0.31 25.35 -32.12
CA SER A 2 -1.63 25.09 -32.72
C SER A 2 -1.59 24.53 -34.15
N ALA A 3 -0.72 25.04 -35.02
CA ALA A 3 -0.55 24.53 -36.38
C ALA A 3 -0.06 23.07 -36.43
N PHE A 4 0.81 22.68 -35.48
CA PHE A 4 1.30 21.30 -35.34
C PHE A 4 0.16 20.35 -34.96
N VAL A 5 -0.62 20.70 -33.94
CA VAL A 5 -1.78 19.92 -33.49
C VAL A 5 -2.82 19.80 -34.59
N LYS A 6 -3.14 20.91 -35.26
CA LYS A 6 -4.05 20.92 -36.40
C LYS A 6 -3.61 19.97 -37.51
N SER A 7 -2.31 19.95 -37.82
CA SER A 7 -1.79 19.05 -38.86
C SER A 7 -1.98 17.57 -38.48
N MET A 8 -1.81 17.21 -37.20
CA MET A 8 -2.09 15.85 -36.71
C MET A 8 -3.58 15.52 -36.78
N VAL A 9 -4.45 16.43 -36.33
CA VAL A 9 -5.91 16.27 -36.40
C VAL A 9 -6.36 16.08 -37.85
N ASP A 10 -5.91 16.94 -38.77
CA ASP A 10 -6.26 16.86 -40.19
C ASP A 10 -5.75 15.54 -40.82
N ALA A 11 -4.55 15.09 -40.45
CA ALA A 11 -3.99 13.81 -40.91
C ALA A 11 -4.83 12.61 -40.42
N MET A 12 -5.22 12.59 -39.14
CA MET A 12 -6.12 11.57 -38.61
C MET A 12 -7.47 11.60 -39.34
N ARG A 13 -8.05 12.79 -39.56
CA ARG A 13 -9.32 12.94 -40.28
C ARG A 13 -9.27 12.44 -41.73
N LYS A 14 -8.14 12.58 -42.44
CA LYS A 14 -7.97 12.04 -43.80
C LYS A 14 -8.12 10.52 -43.88
N THR A 15 -7.96 9.79 -42.77
CA THR A 15 -8.21 8.33 -42.71
C THR A 15 -9.71 7.98 -42.71
N GLY A 16 -10.61 8.98 -42.59
CA GLY A 16 -12.05 8.77 -42.44
C GLY A 16 -12.52 8.58 -40.99
N VAL A 17 -11.63 8.70 -39.99
CA VAL A 17 -11.99 8.55 -38.58
C VAL A 17 -13.02 9.59 -38.13
N LYS A 18 -14.13 9.10 -37.57
CA LYS A 18 -15.21 9.93 -37.00
C LYS A 18 -15.20 9.99 -35.46
N LYS A 19 -14.37 9.17 -34.82
CA LYS A 19 -14.19 9.18 -33.35
C LYS A 19 -13.65 10.54 -32.88
N PRO A 20 -13.92 10.93 -31.62
CA PRO A 20 -13.25 12.06 -31.00
C PRO A 20 -11.73 11.92 -31.05
N ILE A 21 -11.02 13.01 -31.32
CA ILE A 21 -9.56 13.06 -31.29
C ILE A 21 -9.13 13.74 -30.00
N PHE A 22 -8.34 13.03 -29.20
CA PHE A 22 -7.78 13.54 -27.95
C PHE A 22 -6.28 13.75 -28.08
N TYR A 23 -5.75 14.61 -27.22
CA TYR A 23 -4.31 14.87 -27.12
C TYR A 23 -3.90 14.83 -25.67
N ASN A 24 -2.67 14.37 -25.39
CA ASN A 24 -2.14 14.39 -24.04
C ASN A 24 -1.88 15.84 -23.62
N ILE A 25 -2.68 16.32 -22.66
CA ILE A 25 -2.58 17.68 -22.13
C ILE A 25 -2.04 17.70 -20.70
N SER A 26 -1.65 16.55 -20.15
CA SER A 26 -0.93 16.48 -18.88
C SER A 26 0.54 16.91 -18.99
N HIS A 27 1.09 16.98 -20.20
CA HIS A 27 2.40 17.57 -20.48
C HIS A 27 2.28 18.95 -21.12
N SER A 28 3.23 19.84 -20.81
CA SER A 28 3.30 21.19 -21.39
C SER A 28 1.95 21.91 -21.32
N VAL A 29 1.39 21.95 -20.10
CA VAL A 29 0.02 22.38 -19.81
C VAL A 29 -0.26 23.83 -20.22
N HIS A 30 0.77 24.66 -20.27
CA HIS A 30 0.74 26.04 -20.77
C HIS A 30 0.30 26.14 -22.25
N PHE A 31 0.33 25.03 -23.02
CA PHE A 31 -0.20 24.97 -24.38
C PHE A 31 -1.65 24.50 -24.48
N ALA A 32 -2.38 24.32 -23.38
CA ALA A 32 -3.77 23.84 -23.38
C ALA A 32 -4.65 24.52 -24.44
N LYS A 33 -4.63 25.87 -24.48
CA LYS A 33 -5.37 26.64 -25.49
C LYS A 33 -4.96 26.29 -26.92
N ALA A 34 -3.66 26.18 -27.18
CA ALA A 34 -3.13 25.87 -28.51
C ALA A 34 -3.53 24.46 -28.97
N TYR A 35 -3.62 23.50 -28.05
CA TYR A 35 -4.12 22.16 -28.33
C TYR A 35 -5.58 22.22 -28.82
N PHE A 36 -6.45 22.91 -28.08
CA PHE A 36 -7.87 23.08 -28.46
C PHE A 36 -8.07 23.89 -29.75
N ASP A 37 -7.32 24.99 -29.95
CA ASP A 37 -7.32 25.72 -31.22
C ASP A 37 -6.90 24.84 -32.41
N GLY A 38 -6.10 23.80 -32.15
CA GLY A 38 -5.72 22.78 -33.12
C GLY A 38 -6.85 21.81 -33.51
N GLY A 39 -8.00 21.84 -32.83
CA GLY A 39 -9.18 21.05 -33.17
C GLY A 39 -9.31 19.71 -32.44
N ILE A 40 -8.61 19.52 -31.32
CA ILE A 40 -8.86 18.38 -30.43
C ILE A 40 -10.24 18.51 -29.78
N GLN A 41 -10.83 17.40 -29.38
CA GLN A 41 -12.17 17.35 -28.77
C GLN A 41 -12.13 16.95 -27.28
N GLY A 42 -10.93 16.84 -26.72
CA GLY A 42 -10.71 16.44 -25.34
C GLY A 42 -9.24 16.19 -25.04
N GLY A 43 -8.93 16.16 -23.75
CA GLY A 43 -7.60 15.92 -23.22
C GLY A 43 -7.46 14.52 -22.66
N THR A 44 -6.28 13.93 -22.83
CA THR A 44 -5.85 12.79 -22.03
C THR A 44 -4.93 13.21 -20.90
N PHE A 45 -5.03 12.49 -19.78
CA PHE A 45 -4.37 12.75 -18.51
C PHE A 45 -3.71 11.47 -17.97
N GLN A 46 -2.82 11.63 -16.99
CA GLN A 46 -2.17 10.54 -16.27
C GLN A 46 -2.25 10.78 -14.76
N TRP A 47 -2.07 9.75 -13.94
CA TRP A 47 -1.80 9.95 -12.52
C TRP A 47 -0.96 8.83 -11.90
N TYR A 48 0.22 9.21 -11.41
CA TYR A 48 1.06 8.39 -10.54
C TYR A 48 1.27 9.15 -9.22
N PRO A 49 0.31 9.05 -8.26
CA PRO A 49 0.30 9.87 -7.04
C PRO A 49 1.47 9.58 -6.09
N THR A 50 2.11 8.43 -6.26
CA THR A 50 3.15 7.89 -5.37
C THR A 50 4.51 7.78 -6.05
N GLY A 51 4.73 8.50 -7.15
CA GLY A 51 5.95 8.37 -7.94
C GLY A 51 6.07 6.99 -8.57
N LEU A 52 7.30 6.55 -8.87
CA LEU A 52 7.61 5.21 -9.40
C LEU A 52 8.94 4.74 -8.83
N GLY A 53 9.07 3.43 -8.58
CA GLY A 53 10.38 2.78 -8.38
C GLY A 53 11.01 3.00 -7.01
N TYR A 54 10.23 3.01 -5.94
CA TYR A 54 10.71 2.98 -4.54
C TYR A 54 11.41 1.66 -4.18
N GLN A 55 11.23 0.62 -5.00
CA GLN A 55 11.85 -0.72 -4.88
C GLN A 55 11.36 -1.57 -3.68
N GLN A 56 10.32 -1.12 -2.99
CA GLN A 56 9.63 -1.83 -1.92
C GLN A 56 8.25 -1.21 -1.72
N GLU A 57 7.39 -1.83 -0.91
CA GLU A 57 6.08 -1.24 -0.61
C GLU A 57 6.25 0.09 0.15
N LEU A 58 5.54 1.13 -0.29
CA LEU A 58 5.45 2.39 0.43
C LEU A 58 4.61 2.22 1.71
N SER A 59 5.18 2.64 2.84
CA SER A 59 4.51 2.62 4.14
C SER A 59 3.62 3.86 4.36
N GLY A 60 2.84 3.85 5.44
CA GLY A 60 2.04 5.00 5.87
C GLY A 60 0.77 5.23 5.04
N ASN A 61 0.05 6.29 5.39
CA ASN A 61 -1.18 6.70 4.74
C ASN A 61 -0.89 7.49 3.45
N LEU A 62 -1.40 6.98 2.33
CA LEU A 62 -1.25 7.58 1.01
C LEU A 62 -2.52 8.29 0.52
N LEU A 63 -3.58 8.35 1.32
CA LEU A 63 -4.79 9.13 1.01
C LEU A 63 -4.52 10.63 0.77
N PRO A 64 -3.59 11.29 1.50
CA PRO A 64 -3.18 12.66 1.16
C PRO A 64 -2.67 12.81 -0.28
N ASN A 65 -1.96 11.81 -0.81
CA ASN A 65 -1.42 11.83 -2.18
C ASN A 65 -2.50 11.74 -3.27
N VAL A 66 -3.67 11.22 -2.93
CA VAL A 66 -4.81 11.05 -3.84
C VAL A 66 -5.99 11.93 -3.47
N ASN A 67 -5.77 12.95 -2.62
CA ASN A 67 -6.83 13.79 -2.11
C ASN A 67 -7.54 14.60 -3.20
N ASP A 68 -6.79 15.16 -4.15
CA ASP A 68 -7.30 16.06 -5.18
C ASP A 68 -6.56 15.87 -6.51
N TYR A 69 -7.29 15.93 -7.63
CA TYR A 69 -6.75 15.95 -8.99
C TYR A 69 -6.99 17.32 -9.62
N LYS A 70 -6.23 18.33 -9.17
CA LYS A 70 -6.39 19.71 -9.63
C LYS A 70 -5.88 19.92 -11.05
N ILE A 71 -6.76 20.33 -11.96
CA ILE A 71 -6.40 20.69 -13.35
C ILE A 71 -6.25 22.22 -13.45
N PRO A 72 -5.03 22.78 -13.58
CA PRO A 72 -4.84 24.24 -13.53
C PRO A 72 -5.35 24.98 -14.78
N PHE A 73 -5.55 24.28 -15.89
CA PHE A 73 -6.07 24.78 -17.18
C PHE A 73 -7.52 24.34 -17.44
N GLU A 74 -8.29 24.13 -16.37
CA GLU A 74 -9.68 23.69 -16.45
C GLU A 74 -10.57 24.68 -17.24
N ASN A 75 -10.25 25.97 -17.16
CA ASN A 75 -11.00 27.02 -17.85
C ASN A 75 -10.95 26.85 -19.37
N GLU A 76 -9.78 26.49 -19.91
CA GLU A 76 -9.59 26.18 -21.31
C GLU A 76 -10.46 24.97 -21.69
N ILE A 77 -10.42 23.87 -20.93
CA ILE A 77 -11.21 22.68 -21.23
C ILE A 77 -12.71 23.01 -21.26
N LYS A 78 -13.20 23.75 -20.26
CA LYS A 78 -14.61 24.18 -20.18
C LYS A 78 -15.01 25.03 -21.38
N LYS A 79 -14.16 25.97 -21.81
CA LYS A 79 -14.42 26.86 -22.95
C LYS A 79 -14.65 26.09 -24.26
N TYR A 80 -13.92 24.99 -24.48
CA TYR A 80 -14.04 24.17 -25.69
C TYR A 80 -14.95 22.94 -25.50
N HIS A 81 -15.59 22.79 -24.34
CA HIS A 81 -16.37 21.60 -23.98
C HIS A 81 -15.59 20.29 -24.17
N GLY A 82 -14.29 20.31 -23.84
CA GLY A 82 -13.41 19.17 -24.03
C GLY A 82 -13.74 18.00 -23.11
N ALA A 83 -13.75 16.78 -23.64
CA ALA A 83 -13.80 15.57 -22.82
C ALA A 83 -12.48 15.39 -22.04
N LYS A 84 -12.54 14.75 -20.87
CA LYS A 84 -11.37 14.44 -20.04
C LYS A 84 -11.29 12.94 -19.80
N ILE A 85 -10.18 12.34 -20.19
CA ILE A 85 -9.94 10.91 -20.00
C ILE A 85 -8.57 10.71 -19.39
N VAL A 86 -8.49 9.91 -18.33
CA VAL A 86 -7.19 9.45 -17.83
C VAL A 86 -6.82 8.21 -18.63
N TYR A 87 -5.77 8.30 -19.44
CA TYR A 87 -5.37 7.18 -20.30
C TYR A 87 -4.48 6.17 -19.57
N GLU A 88 -3.86 6.56 -18.46
CA GLU A 88 -3.19 5.64 -17.55
C GLU A 88 -3.12 6.22 -16.14
N PHE A 89 -3.37 5.37 -15.14
CA PHE A 89 -3.10 5.69 -13.75
C PHE A 89 -2.72 4.43 -12.98
N ASP A 90 -1.87 4.59 -11.98
CA ASP A 90 -1.69 3.59 -10.92
C ASP A 90 -1.06 4.21 -9.68
N ALA A 91 -1.30 3.62 -8.50
CA ALA A 91 -0.56 3.91 -7.28
C ALA A 91 0.60 2.92 -7.17
N ALA A 92 1.74 3.33 -7.73
CA ALA A 92 2.95 2.52 -7.79
C ALA A 92 3.54 2.28 -6.40
N ASP A 93 4.15 1.11 -6.22
CA ASP A 93 4.73 0.62 -4.96
C ASP A 93 3.71 0.52 -3.82
N VAL A 94 2.41 0.46 -4.14
CA VAL A 94 1.32 0.32 -3.16
C VAL A 94 0.70 -1.08 -3.25
N GLY A 95 0.90 -1.86 -2.19
CA GLY A 95 0.26 -3.16 -1.98
C GLY A 95 -1.15 -3.08 -1.38
N LYS A 96 -1.60 -1.89 -0.99
CA LYS A 96 -2.86 -1.65 -0.27
C LYS A 96 -4.08 -1.54 -1.19
N SER A 97 -5.24 -1.81 -0.62
CA SER A 97 -6.51 -1.95 -1.33
C SER A 97 -7.40 -0.70 -1.26
N TYR A 98 -7.14 0.26 -0.38
CA TYR A 98 -8.01 1.44 -0.22
C TYR A 98 -7.82 2.51 -1.31
N ILE A 99 -6.76 2.44 -2.12
CA ILE A 99 -6.26 3.60 -2.88
C ILE A 99 -7.06 3.91 -4.16
N TYR A 100 -7.47 2.92 -4.96
CA TYR A 100 -8.09 3.17 -6.27
C TYR A 100 -9.47 3.85 -6.19
N PRO A 101 -10.37 3.52 -5.24
CA PRO A 101 -11.63 4.24 -5.08
C PRO A 101 -11.43 5.70 -4.69
N ALA A 102 -10.40 6.02 -3.90
CA ALA A 102 -10.05 7.40 -3.58
C ALA A 102 -9.53 8.15 -4.82
N MET A 103 -8.69 7.50 -5.65
CA MET A 103 -8.28 8.09 -6.94
C MET A 103 -9.47 8.33 -7.87
N ALA A 104 -10.37 7.35 -7.98
CA ALA A 104 -11.57 7.46 -8.80
C ALA A 104 -12.48 8.61 -8.32
N ARG A 105 -12.66 8.78 -7.00
CA ARG A 105 -13.38 9.93 -6.43
C ARG A 105 -12.77 11.25 -6.90
N SER A 106 -11.46 11.41 -6.75
CA SER A 106 -10.76 12.64 -7.15
C SER A 106 -10.83 12.89 -8.66
N PHE A 107 -10.83 11.83 -9.48
CA PHE A 107 -11.10 11.97 -10.91
C PHE A 107 -12.52 12.45 -11.21
N ARG A 108 -13.53 11.90 -10.52
CA ARG A 108 -14.92 12.34 -10.70
C ARG A 108 -15.12 13.77 -10.25
N GLU A 109 -14.49 14.18 -9.15
CA GLU A 109 -14.44 15.58 -8.69
C GLU A 109 -13.81 16.51 -9.72
N ALA A 110 -12.74 16.08 -10.40
CA ALA A 110 -12.11 16.82 -11.50
C ALA A 110 -12.91 16.80 -12.81
N GLY A 111 -14.07 16.12 -12.83
CA GLY A 111 -14.95 16.02 -13.99
C GLY A 111 -14.46 15.06 -15.07
N ILE A 112 -13.59 14.10 -14.73
CA ILE A 112 -13.08 13.08 -15.66
C ILE A 112 -14.16 12.03 -15.95
N GLN A 113 -14.36 11.75 -17.24
CA GLN A 113 -15.41 10.87 -17.74
C GLN A 113 -15.02 9.39 -17.69
N MET A 114 -13.75 9.10 -17.96
CA MET A 114 -13.23 7.74 -18.11
C MET A 114 -11.79 7.70 -17.61
N ALA A 115 -11.39 6.58 -17.01
CA ALA A 115 -10.02 6.31 -16.65
C ALA A 115 -9.65 4.87 -17.00
N THR A 116 -8.42 4.66 -17.44
CA THR A 116 -7.85 3.33 -17.71
C THR A 116 -6.70 3.09 -16.74
N HIS A 117 -6.80 2.02 -15.96
CA HIS A 117 -5.77 1.61 -15.00
C HIS A 117 -4.59 1.00 -15.76
N PHE A 118 -3.38 1.34 -15.35
CA PHE A 118 -2.15 0.80 -15.95
C PHE A 118 -1.88 -0.60 -15.40
N ALA A 119 -1.99 -1.62 -16.24
CA ALA A 119 -1.77 -3.02 -15.84
C ALA A 119 -0.93 -3.77 -16.86
N TYR A 120 0.23 -4.26 -16.40
CA TYR A 120 1.16 -5.15 -17.12
C TYR A 120 1.50 -6.32 -16.19
N ASP A 121 0.46 -7.02 -15.74
CA ASP A 121 0.55 -8.09 -14.75
C ASP A 121 -0.15 -9.36 -15.27
N PRO A 122 0.27 -9.89 -16.44
CA PRO A 122 -0.31 -11.10 -16.97
C PRO A 122 -0.13 -12.22 -15.94
N THR A 123 -1.18 -13.01 -15.74
CA THR A 123 -1.21 -14.08 -14.73
C THR A 123 -0.03 -15.03 -14.82
N PHE A 124 0.52 -15.24 -16.03
CA PHE A 124 1.72 -16.05 -16.26
C PHE A 124 2.98 -15.49 -15.57
N LEU A 125 3.15 -14.17 -15.47
CA LEU A 125 4.32 -13.53 -14.87
C LEU A 125 4.09 -13.05 -13.43
N ALA A 126 2.84 -13.03 -12.97
CA ALA A 126 2.45 -12.48 -11.67
C ALA A 126 3.18 -13.12 -10.47
N ALA A 127 3.55 -14.40 -10.54
CA ALA A 127 4.35 -15.05 -9.49
C ALA A 127 5.76 -14.44 -9.28
N THR A 128 6.26 -13.70 -10.28
CA THR A 128 7.62 -13.13 -10.29
C THR A 128 7.65 -11.60 -10.43
N ASN A 129 6.55 -10.98 -10.85
CA ASN A 129 6.39 -9.54 -11.07
C ASN A 129 7.58 -8.88 -11.81
N THR A 130 7.90 -9.37 -13.00
CA THR A 130 9.11 -8.98 -13.76
C THR A 130 8.88 -7.96 -14.86
N GLU A 131 7.63 -7.70 -15.24
CA GLU A 131 7.33 -6.82 -16.39
C GLU A 131 7.52 -5.36 -16.01
N TYR A 132 6.76 -4.88 -15.03
CA TYR A 132 6.92 -3.53 -14.49
C TYR A 132 6.73 -3.56 -12.97
N ASN A 133 7.81 -3.92 -12.27
CA ASN A 133 7.84 -4.32 -10.86
C ASN A 133 7.27 -3.30 -9.85
N THR A 134 7.04 -2.04 -10.21
CA THR A 134 6.39 -1.05 -9.32
C THR A 134 4.85 -1.17 -9.32
N HIS A 135 4.29 -1.89 -10.30
CA HIS A 135 2.86 -2.19 -10.42
C HIS A 135 2.60 -3.64 -10.00
N TYR A 136 1.36 -3.91 -9.57
CA TYR A 136 0.91 -5.28 -9.28
C TYR A 136 -0.62 -5.35 -9.20
N MET A 137 -1.28 -5.71 -10.31
CA MET A 137 -2.73 -5.83 -10.45
C MET A 137 -3.11 -7.18 -11.08
N ASN A 138 -3.50 -8.15 -10.25
CA ASN A 138 -3.95 -9.46 -10.72
C ASN A 138 -4.98 -10.05 -9.76
N LEU A 139 -6.13 -10.52 -10.25
CA LEU A 139 -7.19 -11.07 -9.39
C LEU A 139 -6.72 -12.28 -8.58
N ALA A 140 -5.95 -13.18 -9.19
CA ALA A 140 -5.48 -14.38 -8.52
C ALA A 140 -4.40 -14.07 -7.48
N TYR A 141 -3.47 -13.15 -7.78
CA TYR A 141 -2.29 -12.89 -6.92
C TYR A 141 -2.41 -11.66 -6.01
N ALA A 142 -3.34 -10.75 -6.29
CA ALA A 142 -3.61 -9.53 -5.53
C ALA A 142 -5.12 -9.26 -5.47
N PRO A 143 -5.93 -10.19 -4.93
CA PRO A 143 -7.40 -10.13 -4.96
C PRO A 143 -7.97 -8.83 -4.37
N GLN A 144 -7.38 -8.33 -3.29
CA GLN A 144 -7.82 -7.10 -2.64
C GLN A 144 -7.67 -5.87 -3.57
N LYS A 145 -6.60 -5.81 -4.38
CA LYS A 145 -6.38 -4.75 -5.37
C LYS A 145 -7.33 -4.87 -6.55
N ALA A 146 -7.63 -6.10 -7.00
CA ALA A 146 -8.62 -6.31 -8.06
C ALA A 146 -10.03 -5.89 -7.62
N LEU A 147 -10.44 -6.24 -6.39
CA LEU A 147 -11.70 -5.76 -5.80
C LEU A 147 -11.70 -4.23 -5.64
N SER A 148 -10.57 -3.64 -5.27
CA SER A 148 -10.42 -2.18 -5.20
C SER A 148 -10.67 -1.50 -6.55
N LEU A 149 -10.12 -2.06 -7.63
CA LEU A 149 -10.35 -1.58 -8.99
C LEU A 149 -11.80 -1.79 -9.44
N MET A 150 -12.44 -2.89 -9.04
CA MET A 150 -13.88 -3.11 -9.26
C MET A 150 -14.72 -2.02 -8.58
N ILE A 151 -14.40 -1.67 -7.33
CA ILE A 151 -15.06 -0.56 -6.62
C ILE A 151 -14.80 0.78 -7.33
N ALA A 152 -13.57 1.04 -7.78
CA ALA A 152 -13.25 2.24 -8.55
C ALA A 152 -14.10 2.33 -9.85
N GLY A 153 -14.35 1.20 -10.50
CA GLY A 153 -15.31 1.10 -11.60
C GLY A 153 -16.70 1.56 -11.19
N GLU A 154 -17.23 1.08 -10.05
CA GLU A 154 -18.52 1.55 -9.53
C GLU A 154 -18.52 3.05 -9.20
N VAL A 155 -17.40 3.62 -8.70
CA VAL A 155 -17.28 5.08 -8.48
C VAL A 155 -17.54 5.86 -9.77
N PHE A 156 -16.99 5.43 -10.91
CA PHE A 156 -17.24 6.08 -12.20
C PHE A 156 -18.68 5.98 -12.69
N HIS A 157 -19.40 4.93 -12.32
CA HIS A 157 -20.81 4.73 -12.69
C HIS A 157 -21.77 5.48 -11.76
N GLN A 158 -21.46 5.57 -10.46
CA GLN A 158 -22.38 6.10 -9.45
C GLN A 158 -22.14 7.57 -9.12
N ILE A 159 -20.89 8.04 -9.13
CA ILE A 159 -20.57 9.40 -8.71
C ILE A 159 -20.68 10.36 -9.90
N PRO A 160 -21.55 11.39 -9.83
CA PRO A 160 -21.63 12.47 -10.82
C PRO A 160 -20.30 13.20 -11.01
N MET A 161 -20.05 13.66 -12.23
CA MET A 161 -18.90 14.53 -12.52
C MET A 161 -19.01 15.85 -11.75
N ASN A 162 -17.88 16.35 -11.24
CA ASN A 162 -17.73 17.60 -10.49
C ASN A 162 -18.44 17.64 -9.11
N GLN A 163 -18.95 16.50 -8.62
CA GLN A 163 -19.48 16.45 -7.26
C GLN A 163 -18.35 16.32 -6.24
N SER A 164 -18.19 17.30 -5.36
CA SER A 164 -17.19 17.29 -4.28
C SER A 164 -17.70 16.64 -3.00
N PHE A 165 -16.78 16.01 -2.27
CA PHE A 165 -16.97 15.41 -0.95
C PHE A 165 -16.04 16.03 0.12
N GLY A 166 -15.44 17.20 -0.18
CA GLY A 166 -14.51 17.90 0.72
C GLY A 166 -13.08 17.35 0.67
N SER A 167 -12.25 17.78 1.62
CA SER A 167 -10.86 17.32 1.76
C SER A 167 -10.76 16.02 2.56
N PHE A 168 -9.58 15.39 2.55
CA PHE A 168 -9.25 14.34 3.49
C PHE A 168 -9.15 14.94 4.91
N PRO A 169 -9.74 14.31 5.95
CA PRO A 169 -10.36 12.99 5.97
C PRO A 169 -11.88 12.95 5.69
N GLN A 170 -12.55 14.08 5.46
CA GLN A 170 -14.00 14.10 5.23
C GLN A 170 -14.40 13.27 4.00
N ASN A 171 -13.59 13.30 2.95
CA ASN A 171 -13.82 12.59 1.70
C ASN A 171 -13.55 11.08 1.74
N THR A 172 -13.28 10.51 2.91
CA THR A 172 -13.15 9.04 3.11
C THR A 172 -14.49 8.31 3.00
N ASN A 173 -15.60 9.03 3.13
CA ASN A 173 -16.95 8.53 2.88
C ASN A 173 -17.60 9.41 1.81
N PHE A 174 -18.08 8.81 0.73
CA PHE A 174 -18.66 9.54 -0.40
C PHE A 174 -19.70 8.68 -1.10
N GLY A 175 -20.94 9.17 -1.23
CA GLY A 175 -22.05 8.34 -1.72
C GLY A 175 -22.21 7.06 -0.90
N ASP A 176 -22.26 5.91 -1.58
CA ASP A 176 -22.31 4.57 -0.96
C ASP A 176 -20.90 3.94 -0.76
N PHE A 177 -19.85 4.75 -0.87
CA PHE A 177 -18.45 4.32 -0.79
C PHE A 177 -17.79 4.73 0.53
N LYS A 178 -16.90 3.88 1.01
CA LYS A 178 -16.02 4.14 2.16
C LYS A 178 -14.60 3.67 1.86
N VAL A 179 -13.60 4.46 2.24
CA VAL A 179 -12.18 4.08 2.28
C VAL A 179 -11.64 4.26 3.69
N ASP A 180 -10.84 3.31 4.17
CA ASP A 180 -10.27 3.29 5.51
C ASP A 180 -8.82 2.76 5.42
N TYR A 181 -7.88 3.66 5.68
CA TYR A 181 -6.45 3.36 5.62
C TYR A 181 -6.03 2.35 6.69
N LEU A 182 -6.46 2.56 7.94
CA LEU A 182 -6.02 1.73 9.08
C LEU A 182 -6.52 0.29 8.97
N ALA A 183 -7.72 0.11 8.42
CA ALA A 183 -8.29 -1.21 8.16
C ALA A 183 -7.82 -1.83 6.83
N ASP A 184 -7.04 -1.10 6.01
CA ASP A 184 -6.78 -1.41 4.61
C ASP A 184 -8.06 -1.88 3.88
N LEU A 185 -9.07 -1.01 3.87
CA LEU A 185 -10.41 -1.33 3.41
C LEU A 185 -10.91 -0.26 2.42
N ALA A 186 -11.42 -0.72 1.28
CA ALA A 186 -12.39 -0.01 0.48
C ALA A 186 -13.71 -0.81 0.45
N GLN A 187 -14.83 -0.09 0.48
CA GLN A 187 -16.16 -0.68 0.50
C GLN A 187 -17.10 0.10 -0.44
N TYR A 188 -17.95 -0.63 -1.14
CA TYR A 188 -19.13 -0.11 -1.83
C TYR A 188 -20.37 -0.84 -1.30
N ASN A 189 -21.31 -0.10 -0.71
CA ASN A 189 -22.48 -0.65 -0.03
C ASN A 189 -23.77 -0.01 -0.55
N ALA A 190 -24.20 -0.45 -1.72
CA ALA A 190 -25.44 -0.03 -2.36
C ALA A 190 -26.59 -1.03 -2.06
N GLU A 191 -27.81 -0.70 -2.50
CA GLU A 191 -28.98 -1.56 -2.29
C GLU A 191 -28.88 -2.92 -2.99
N GLU A 192 -28.23 -2.99 -4.15
CA GLU A 192 -28.13 -4.23 -4.94
C GLU A 192 -26.73 -4.85 -4.92
N LYS A 193 -25.70 -4.13 -4.41
CA LYS A 193 -24.30 -4.55 -4.46
C LYS A 193 -23.59 -4.28 -3.13
N PHE A 194 -22.88 -5.27 -2.63
CA PHE A 194 -22.03 -5.15 -1.44
C PHE A 194 -20.62 -5.67 -1.73
N ILE A 195 -19.68 -4.75 -1.92
CA ILE A 195 -18.30 -5.05 -2.33
C ILE A 195 -17.32 -4.53 -1.28
N TYR A 196 -16.33 -5.33 -0.89
CA TYR A 196 -15.31 -4.94 0.08
C TYR A 196 -13.96 -5.61 -0.16
N THR A 197 -12.87 -4.88 0.04
CA THR A 197 -11.51 -5.36 -0.22
C THR A 197 -10.84 -6.03 0.97
N ASN A 198 -11.44 -5.93 2.15
CA ASN A 198 -10.97 -6.56 3.39
C ASN A 198 -12.13 -6.71 4.38
N SER A 199 -11.85 -7.31 5.53
CA SER A 199 -12.87 -7.59 6.53
C SER A 199 -13.60 -6.32 6.98
N THR A 200 -14.93 -6.37 7.01
CA THR A 200 -15.81 -5.25 7.38
C THR A 200 -16.87 -5.68 8.38
N LYS A 201 -17.29 -4.75 9.24
CA LYS A 201 -18.43 -4.94 10.17
C LYS A 201 -19.70 -4.25 9.68
N SER A 202 -19.69 -3.68 8.48
CA SER A 202 -20.86 -3.04 7.88
C SER A 202 -21.95 -4.06 7.61
N ASN A 203 -23.21 -3.66 7.86
CA ASN A 203 -24.37 -4.39 7.34
C ASN A 203 -24.62 -3.96 5.89
N PRO A 204 -25.11 -4.85 5.02
CA PRO A 204 -25.59 -4.45 3.69
C PRO A 204 -26.70 -3.40 3.84
N LYS A 205 -26.70 -2.40 2.96
CA LYS A 205 -27.72 -1.33 2.96
C LYS A 205 -29.13 -1.90 2.83
N ASN A 206 -29.30 -2.90 1.97
CA ASN A 206 -30.54 -3.68 1.86
C ASN A 206 -30.23 -5.12 1.41
N GLU A 207 -30.40 -6.08 2.32
CA GLU A 207 -30.12 -7.49 2.04
C GLU A 207 -31.17 -8.13 1.10
N LEU A 208 -32.41 -7.65 1.10
CA LEU A 208 -33.50 -8.26 0.32
C LEU A 208 -33.39 -7.97 -1.18
N THR A 209 -32.84 -6.81 -1.53
CA THR A 209 -32.61 -6.37 -2.91
C THR A 209 -31.23 -6.73 -3.44
N LEU A 210 -30.38 -7.33 -2.58
CA LEU A 210 -29.01 -7.64 -2.92
C LEU A 210 -28.94 -8.62 -4.09
N LYS A 211 -28.11 -8.29 -5.09
CA LYS A 211 -27.86 -9.10 -6.28
C LYS A 211 -26.41 -9.52 -6.41
N GLN A 212 -25.49 -8.81 -5.75
CA GLN A 212 -24.06 -9.10 -5.83
C GLN A 212 -23.35 -8.86 -4.51
N ILE A 213 -22.50 -9.80 -4.14
CA ILE A 213 -21.47 -9.66 -3.11
C ILE A 213 -20.13 -9.95 -3.76
N ALA A 214 -19.12 -9.14 -3.49
CA ALA A 214 -17.74 -9.44 -3.88
C ALA A 214 -16.80 -9.05 -2.73
N GLY A 215 -16.00 -9.99 -2.24
CA GLY A 215 -15.34 -9.82 -0.96
C GLY A 215 -13.98 -10.49 -0.86
N PHE A 216 -13.14 -9.93 0.01
CA PHE A 216 -11.97 -10.58 0.58
C PHE A 216 -12.05 -10.43 2.10
N GLY A 217 -11.76 -11.51 2.83
CA GLY A 217 -11.96 -11.56 4.29
C GLY A 217 -13.43 -11.69 4.67
N ASN A 218 -13.81 -11.10 5.81
CA ASN A 218 -15.10 -11.35 6.46
C ASN A 218 -16.08 -10.17 6.36
N SER A 219 -17.38 -10.44 6.37
CA SER A 219 -18.44 -9.46 6.55
C SER A 219 -19.52 -9.97 7.50
N THR A 220 -20.57 -9.17 7.69
CA THR A 220 -21.76 -9.58 8.43
C THR A 220 -22.56 -10.68 7.73
N LEU A 221 -22.34 -10.88 6.42
CA LEU A 221 -23.02 -11.91 5.61
C LEU A 221 -22.15 -13.13 5.32
N ILE A 222 -20.82 -12.97 5.29
CA ILE A 222 -19.88 -14.02 4.88
C ILE A 222 -18.73 -14.11 5.89
N GLU A 223 -18.55 -15.27 6.51
CA GLU A 223 -17.32 -15.59 7.25
C GLU A 223 -16.49 -16.56 6.39
N TYR A 224 -15.24 -16.23 6.12
CA TYR A 224 -14.35 -17.01 5.25
C TYR A 224 -12.91 -16.93 5.79
N ASP A 225 -12.26 -18.09 5.96
CA ASP A 225 -10.91 -18.18 6.53
C ASP A 225 -9.77 -18.27 5.50
N GLY A 226 -10.09 -18.31 4.20
CA GLY A 226 -9.13 -18.28 3.10
C GLY A 226 -8.64 -16.87 2.71
N LEU A 227 -7.67 -16.82 1.79
CA LEU A 227 -7.06 -15.60 1.23
C LEU A 227 -7.41 -15.37 -0.24
N GLY A 228 -8.44 -16.04 -0.76
CA GLY A 228 -9.00 -15.75 -2.08
C GLY A 228 -10.07 -14.66 -2.04
N ALA A 229 -10.26 -13.94 -3.15
CA ALA A 229 -11.51 -13.21 -3.37
C ALA A 229 -12.66 -14.19 -3.64
N TYR A 230 -13.86 -13.83 -3.22
CA TYR A 230 -15.09 -14.55 -3.55
C TYR A 230 -16.13 -13.62 -4.15
N PHE A 231 -16.97 -14.18 -5.02
CA PHE A 231 -18.04 -13.50 -5.72
C PHE A 231 -19.34 -14.28 -5.57
N LEU A 232 -20.37 -13.62 -5.04
CA LEU A 232 -21.72 -14.15 -4.95
C LEU A 232 -22.63 -13.32 -5.86
N ASP A 233 -23.15 -13.92 -6.92
CA ASP A 233 -24.09 -13.24 -7.83
C ASP A 233 -25.45 -13.96 -7.81
N LYS A 234 -26.53 -13.21 -7.63
CA LYS A 234 -27.90 -13.75 -7.66
C LYS A 234 -28.29 -14.08 -9.10
N ILE A 235 -28.68 -15.32 -9.35
CA ILE A 235 -29.19 -15.77 -10.66
C ILE A 235 -30.72 -15.71 -10.67
N ASP A 236 -31.34 -16.16 -9.59
CA ASP A 236 -32.80 -16.22 -9.42
C ASP A 236 -33.14 -16.11 -7.93
N GLU A 237 -34.43 -16.06 -7.59
CA GLU A 237 -34.89 -16.02 -6.22
C GLU A 237 -34.46 -17.27 -5.43
N GLY A 238 -33.59 -17.08 -4.43
CA GLY A 238 -32.99 -18.17 -3.66
C GLY A 238 -31.92 -18.97 -4.40
N VAL A 239 -31.40 -18.48 -5.54
CA VAL A 239 -30.35 -19.15 -6.32
C VAL A 239 -29.19 -18.19 -6.58
N TRP A 240 -27.99 -18.57 -6.14
CA TRP A 240 -26.77 -17.75 -6.24
C TRP A 240 -25.63 -18.53 -6.86
N ARG A 241 -24.85 -17.87 -7.74
CA ARG A 241 -23.53 -18.33 -8.17
C ARG A 241 -22.49 -17.89 -7.15
N LEU A 242 -21.71 -18.82 -6.64
CA LEU A 242 -20.53 -18.55 -5.83
C LEU A 242 -19.28 -18.89 -6.64
N GLU A 243 -18.35 -17.95 -6.76
CA GLU A 243 -17.01 -18.16 -7.31
C GLU A 243 -15.99 -17.86 -6.23
N ILE A 244 -14.99 -18.72 -6.07
CA ILE A 244 -13.92 -18.57 -5.08
C ILE A 244 -12.56 -18.70 -5.76
N MET A 245 -11.72 -17.67 -5.60
CA MET A 245 -10.33 -17.66 -6.04
C MET A 245 -9.43 -18.43 -5.05
N PRO A 246 -8.30 -18.99 -5.50
CA PRO A 246 -7.34 -19.62 -4.60
C PRO A 246 -6.63 -18.59 -3.70
N ASP A 247 -5.95 -19.09 -2.67
CA ASP A 247 -5.13 -18.25 -1.81
C ASP A 247 -3.93 -17.70 -2.59
N ALA A 248 -3.64 -16.42 -2.38
CA ALA A 248 -2.39 -15.80 -2.80
C ALA A 248 -1.57 -15.34 -1.61
N VAL A 249 -0.30 -15.71 -1.61
CA VAL A 249 0.63 -15.38 -0.52
C VAL A 249 1.88 -14.74 -1.09
N TRP A 250 2.17 -13.51 -0.66
CA TRP A 250 3.38 -12.78 -1.05
C TRP A 250 4.56 -13.23 -0.19
N VAL A 251 5.51 -13.94 -0.80
CA VAL A 251 6.62 -14.62 -0.12
C VAL A 251 7.93 -13.83 -0.15
N ASP A 252 8.04 -12.81 -0.98
CA ASP A 252 9.20 -11.91 -1.07
C ASP A 252 8.73 -10.44 -1.23
N ASN A 253 9.65 -9.51 -1.49
CA ASN A 253 9.37 -8.14 -1.89
C ASN A 253 8.83 -8.10 -3.33
N LEU A 254 7.55 -7.73 -3.46
CA LEU A 254 6.86 -7.58 -4.74
C LEU A 254 7.45 -6.48 -5.64
N PHE A 255 7.94 -5.40 -5.04
CA PHE A 255 8.32 -4.19 -5.77
C PHE A 255 9.84 -4.04 -5.94
N GLY A 256 10.61 -5.02 -5.45
CA GLY A 256 12.07 -5.03 -5.51
C GLY A 256 12.62 -5.34 -6.89
N LYS A 257 13.94 -5.53 -6.96
CA LYS A 257 14.62 -5.99 -8.18
C LYS A 257 14.23 -7.45 -8.46
N ASN A 258 13.23 -7.63 -9.32
CA ASN A 258 12.65 -8.93 -9.62
C ASN A 258 13.29 -9.60 -10.85
N SER A 259 13.12 -10.91 -10.95
CA SER A 259 13.67 -11.75 -12.00
C SER A 259 12.77 -12.97 -12.21
N PRO A 260 12.70 -13.58 -13.41
CA PRO A 260 11.94 -14.81 -13.62
C PRO A 260 12.38 -15.98 -12.73
N LYS A 261 13.56 -15.90 -12.11
CA LYS A 261 14.10 -16.89 -11.16
C LYS A 261 13.74 -16.58 -9.70
N LYS A 262 13.05 -15.48 -9.43
CA LYS A 262 12.68 -14.99 -8.10
C LYS A 262 11.17 -15.04 -7.95
N THR A 263 10.67 -15.98 -7.16
CA THR A 263 9.25 -16.04 -6.80
C THR A 263 8.95 -14.99 -5.74
N VAL A 264 7.99 -14.12 -6.01
CA VAL A 264 7.53 -13.08 -5.08
C VAL A 264 6.15 -13.38 -4.50
N ALA A 265 5.35 -14.19 -5.19
CA ALA A 265 4.05 -14.65 -4.73
C ALA A 265 3.75 -16.07 -5.18
N VAL A 266 2.99 -16.81 -4.37
CA VAL A 266 2.58 -18.19 -4.65
C VAL A 266 1.06 -18.34 -4.53
N ILE A 267 0.52 -19.29 -5.29
CA ILE A 267 -0.90 -19.67 -5.26
C ILE A 267 -1.05 -20.99 -4.52
N ASN A 268 -2.05 -21.11 -3.65
CA ASN A 268 -2.41 -22.35 -2.99
C ASN A 268 -3.91 -22.66 -3.11
N TRP A 269 -4.22 -23.87 -3.57
CA TRP A 269 -5.58 -24.41 -3.64
C TRP A 269 -5.84 -25.25 -2.40
N GLU A 270 -6.37 -24.60 -1.37
CA GLU A 270 -6.75 -25.26 -0.12
C GLU A 270 -8.26 -25.28 0.07
N GLU A 271 -8.70 -26.24 0.87
CA GLU A 271 -10.06 -26.26 1.39
C GLU A 271 -10.17 -25.35 2.61
N HIS A 272 -11.14 -24.46 2.59
CA HIS A 272 -11.40 -23.43 3.58
C HIS A 272 -12.80 -23.57 4.16
N ARG A 273 -13.03 -22.99 5.34
CA ARG A 273 -14.37 -22.85 5.91
C ARG A 273 -15.00 -21.57 5.41
N ILE A 274 -16.22 -21.68 4.90
CA ILE A 274 -17.07 -20.54 4.59
C ILE A 274 -18.42 -20.69 5.28
N LYS A 275 -18.97 -19.57 5.74
CA LYS A 275 -20.28 -19.47 6.34
C LYS A 275 -21.04 -18.33 5.70
N ILE A 276 -22.22 -18.64 5.18
CA ILE A 276 -23.04 -17.70 4.41
C ILE A 276 -24.35 -17.45 5.14
N HIS A 277 -24.63 -16.17 5.39
CA HIS A 277 -25.81 -15.66 6.05
C HIS A 277 -26.60 -14.77 5.09
N LEU A 278 -27.48 -15.40 4.31
CA LEU A 278 -28.40 -14.68 3.42
C LEU A 278 -29.83 -15.10 3.68
N LYS A 279 -30.69 -14.15 4.03
CA LYS A 279 -32.14 -14.36 4.21
C LYS A 279 -32.78 -15.01 3.00
N ASN A 280 -32.34 -14.62 1.81
CA ASN A 280 -32.84 -15.15 0.54
C ASN A 280 -32.50 -16.62 0.31
N LEU A 281 -31.39 -17.10 0.87
CA LEU A 281 -30.90 -18.47 0.75
C LEU A 281 -31.36 -19.36 1.92
N SER A 282 -31.67 -18.74 3.07
CA SER A 282 -31.87 -19.38 4.38
C SER A 282 -30.61 -20.11 4.90
N GLU A 283 -30.67 -20.64 6.13
CA GLU A 283 -29.57 -21.45 6.68
C GLU A 283 -29.47 -22.86 6.07
N SER A 284 -30.47 -23.26 5.27
CA SER A 284 -30.55 -24.57 4.63
C SER A 284 -30.65 -24.43 3.12
N PHE A 285 -29.54 -24.72 2.44
CA PHE A 285 -29.43 -24.71 0.99
C PHE A 285 -28.57 -25.87 0.51
N ASP A 286 -28.72 -26.20 -0.77
CA ASP A 286 -27.92 -27.19 -1.47
C ASP A 286 -26.78 -26.49 -2.23
N ILE A 287 -25.66 -27.19 -2.38
CA ILE A 287 -24.48 -26.71 -3.11
C ILE A 287 -24.20 -27.66 -4.25
N THR A 288 -23.98 -27.12 -5.44
CA THR A 288 -23.58 -27.90 -6.61
C THR A 288 -22.37 -27.26 -7.25
N ALA A 289 -21.24 -27.97 -7.30
CA ALA A 289 -20.10 -27.58 -8.10
C ALA A 289 -20.45 -27.62 -9.60
N ILE A 290 -20.02 -26.62 -10.36
CA ILE A 290 -20.40 -26.49 -11.77
C ILE A 290 -19.21 -26.34 -12.73
N ASP A 291 -18.02 -25.96 -12.27
CA ASP A 291 -16.83 -25.92 -13.12
C ASP A 291 -16.28 -27.31 -13.45
N LYS A 292 -15.54 -27.37 -14.57
CA LYS A 292 -15.03 -28.62 -15.13
C LYS A 292 -14.02 -29.29 -14.19
N GLY A 293 -14.32 -30.53 -13.81
CA GLY A 293 -13.44 -31.34 -12.95
C GLY A 293 -13.66 -31.09 -11.46
N ASN A 294 -14.63 -30.23 -11.10
CA ASN A 294 -15.02 -30.01 -9.72
C ASN A 294 -16.12 -30.98 -9.29
N ASP A 295 -15.72 -32.08 -8.67
CA ASP A 295 -16.60 -33.11 -8.10
C ASP A 295 -17.04 -32.81 -6.65
N PHE A 296 -16.87 -31.58 -6.19
CA PHE A 296 -17.10 -31.21 -4.80
C PHE A 296 -18.58 -31.30 -4.43
N SER A 297 -18.88 -32.04 -3.36
CA SER A 297 -20.24 -32.26 -2.88
C SER A 297 -20.25 -32.23 -1.36
N VAL A 298 -21.01 -31.30 -0.78
CA VAL A 298 -21.14 -31.16 0.67
C VAL A 298 -22.54 -30.68 1.04
N VAL A 299 -22.98 -31.02 2.25
CA VAL A 299 -24.23 -30.54 2.83
C VAL A 299 -23.91 -29.48 3.89
N PRO A 300 -24.32 -28.21 3.69
CA PRO A 300 -24.11 -27.16 4.67
C PRO A 300 -24.78 -27.43 6.01
N LYS A 301 -24.14 -26.99 7.08
CA LYS A 301 -24.69 -27.01 8.45
C LYS A 301 -24.84 -25.58 8.94
N LYS A 302 -26.07 -25.09 9.06
CA LYS A 302 -26.37 -23.70 9.46
C LYS A 302 -25.63 -22.66 8.61
N GLY A 303 -25.63 -22.86 7.29
CA GLY A 303 -24.91 -22.03 6.32
C GLY A 303 -23.39 -22.18 6.28
N GLU A 304 -22.79 -23.01 7.14
CA GLU A 304 -21.34 -23.29 7.17
C GLU A 304 -20.99 -24.59 6.42
N PHE A 305 -19.94 -24.55 5.62
CA PHE A 305 -19.46 -25.69 4.84
C PHE A 305 -17.96 -25.52 4.47
N PRO A 306 -17.23 -26.61 4.24
CA PRO A 306 -15.93 -26.53 3.59
C PRO A 306 -16.10 -26.11 2.12
N ILE A 307 -15.12 -25.41 1.55
CA ILE A 307 -15.14 -24.99 0.16
C ILE A 307 -13.72 -24.91 -0.40
N ARG A 308 -13.56 -25.20 -1.69
CA ARG A 308 -12.28 -25.06 -2.41
C ARG A 308 -12.44 -24.03 -3.54
N PRO A 309 -11.36 -23.55 -4.15
CA PRO A 309 -11.46 -22.66 -5.30
C PRO A 309 -12.24 -23.31 -6.45
N GLY A 310 -13.11 -22.55 -7.09
CA GLY A 310 -14.06 -23.08 -8.08
C GLY A 310 -15.33 -22.25 -8.22
N THR A 311 -16.28 -22.77 -8.99
CA THR A 311 -17.62 -22.19 -9.13
C THR A 311 -18.72 -23.16 -8.71
N TYR A 312 -19.70 -22.60 -8.01
CA TYR A 312 -20.74 -23.32 -7.32
C TYR A 312 -22.09 -22.63 -7.51
N ILE A 313 -23.16 -23.41 -7.46
CA ILE A 313 -24.51 -22.88 -7.30
C ILE A 313 -25.01 -23.21 -5.90
N LEU A 314 -25.46 -22.19 -5.19
CA LEU A 314 -26.17 -22.28 -3.92
C LEU A 314 -27.66 -22.15 -4.21
N SER A 315 -28.45 -23.16 -3.85
CA SER A 315 -29.90 -23.16 -4.08
C SER A 315 -30.65 -23.38 -2.77
N LYS A 316 -31.55 -22.47 -2.44
CA LYS A 316 -32.46 -22.64 -1.30
C LYS A 316 -33.18 -23.98 -1.40
N LYS A 317 -33.27 -24.72 -0.29
CA LYS A 317 -33.96 -26.01 -0.29
C LYS A 317 -35.39 -25.90 -0.81
N GLY A 318 -35.75 -26.82 -1.70
CA GLY A 318 -37.07 -26.88 -2.33
C GLY A 318 -37.21 -26.04 -3.61
N ASN A 319 -36.19 -25.25 -3.99
CA ASN A 319 -36.18 -24.58 -5.30
C ASN A 319 -36.05 -25.61 -6.44
N SER A 320 -36.83 -25.42 -7.50
CA SER A 320 -36.65 -26.18 -8.74
C SER A 320 -35.40 -25.70 -9.49
N LYS A 321 -34.60 -26.61 -10.03
CA LYS A 321 -33.45 -26.27 -10.86
C LYS A 321 -33.90 -25.67 -12.19
N THR A 322 -33.63 -24.36 -12.38
CA THR A 322 -33.97 -23.59 -13.59
C THR A 322 -32.75 -23.23 -14.44
N TRP A 323 -31.55 -23.67 -14.03
CA TRP A 323 -30.27 -23.32 -14.64
C TRP A 323 -29.51 -24.55 -15.12
N THR A 324 -28.60 -24.35 -16.09
CA THR A 324 -27.60 -25.32 -16.55
C THR A 324 -26.20 -24.73 -16.51
N ALA A 325 -25.17 -25.57 -16.36
CA ALA A 325 -23.77 -25.13 -16.27
C ALA A 325 -23.31 -24.34 -17.51
N ASP A 326 -23.90 -24.61 -18.68
CA ASP A 326 -23.56 -23.99 -19.97
C ASP A 326 -24.44 -22.77 -20.33
N ASP A 327 -25.30 -22.32 -19.41
CA ASP A 327 -26.09 -21.11 -19.60
C ASP A 327 -25.17 -19.89 -19.77
N ASN A 328 -25.60 -18.94 -20.59
CA ASN A 328 -24.86 -17.68 -20.78
C ASN A 328 -24.86 -16.88 -19.48
N TRP A 329 -23.68 -16.43 -19.06
CA TRP A 329 -23.48 -15.66 -17.84
C TRP A 329 -22.51 -14.52 -18.08
N LYS A 330 -22.99 -13.28 -18.00
CA LYS A 330 -22.20 -12.06 -18.28
C LYS A 330 -21.49 -12.20 -19.64
N PHE A 331 -20.15 -12.30 -19.65
CA PHE A 331 -19.35 -12.43 -20.88
C PHE A 331 -18.93 -13.87 -21.21
N GLY A 332 -19.41 -14.86 -20.45
CA GLY A 332 -19.04 -16.27 -20.57
C GLY A 332 -20.19 -17.20 -20.22
N LYS A 333 -19.88 -18.28 -19.51
CA LYS A 333 -20.79 -19.35 -19.06
C LYS A 333 -20.88 -19.43 -17.55
N LEU A 334 -21.96 -20.02 -17.02
CA LEU A 334 -22.11 -20.18 -15.57
C LEU A 334 -20.95 -20.99 -14.96
N ASN A 335 -20.47 -22.02 -15.65
CA ASN A 335 -19.35 -22.88 -15.24
C ASN A 335 -17.95 -22.33 -15.50
N ASP A 336 -17.82 -21.15 -16.11
CA ASP A 336 -16.50 -20.58 -16.40
C ASP A 336 -15.77 -20.27 -15.09
N PHE A 337 -14.56 -20.82 -14.98
CA PHE A 337 -13.64 -20.56 -13.88
C PHE A 337 -12.21 -20.67 -14.38
N TYR A 338 -11.36 -19.73 -13.96
CA TYR A 338 -9.93 -19.80 -14.25
C TYR A 338 -9.12 -19.24 -13.08
N ALA A 339 -8.18 -20.06 -12.61
CA ALA A 339 -7.12 -19.63 -11.70
C ALA A 339 -5.84 -20.44 -11.97
N PRO A 340 -4.65 -19.87 -11.67
CA PRO A 340 -3.39 -20.62 -11.72
C PRO A 340 -3.45 -21.80 -10.76
N LYS A 341 -2.79 -22.92 -11.10
CA LYS A 341 -2.66 -24.06 -10.19
C LYS A 341 -1.81 -23.71 -8.96
N THR A 342 -1.87 -24.54 -7.92
CA THR A 342 -0.95 -24.46 -6.78
C THR A 342 0.51 -24.37 -7.26
N THR A 343 1.25 -23.41 -6.71
CA THR A 343 2.69 -23.22 -6.95
C THR A 343 3.51 -23.37 -5.66
N VAL A 344 2.87 -23.83 -4.57
CA VAL A 344 3.55 -24.14 -3.31
C VAL A 344 4.21 -25.51 -3.42
N GLU A 345 5.42 -25.54 -4.00
CA GLU A 345 6.21 -26.77 -4.17
C GLU A 345 7.19 -27.03 -3.01
N LYS A 346 7.46 -25.99 -2.23
CA LYS A 346 8.39 -25.99 -1.09
C LYS A 346 7.90 -25.05 0.00
N PRO A 347 8.48 -25.13 1.21
CA PRO A 347 8.22 -24.16 2.26
C PRO A 347 8.73 -22.77 1.89
N TRP A 348 7.95 -21.76 2.27
CA TRP A 348 8.30 -20.35 2.24
C TRP A 348 8.16 -19.79 3.64
N PHE A 349 9.18 -19.07 4.09
CA PHE A 349 9.27 -18.49 5.42
C PHE A 349 9.61 -17.01 5.28
N LYS A 350 8.76 -16.15 5.85
CA LYS A 350 8.99 -14.70 5.84
C LYS A 350 8.83 -14.16 7.26
N HIS A 351 9.88 -13.51 7.74
CA HIS A 351 9.94 -12.85 9.04
C HIS A 351 10.81 -11.59 8.93
N GLN A 352 10.35 -10.50 9.53
CA GLN A 352 11.11 -9.26 9.65
C GLN A 352 11.24 -8.93 11.14
N PRO A 353 12.46 -8.99 11.71
CA PRO A 353 12.67 -8.67 13.12
C PRO A 353 12.53 -7.14 13.33
N PRO A 354 11.98 -6.68 14.46
CA PRO A 354 12.18 -5.30 14.88
C PRO A 354 13.68 -5.07 15.15
N THR A 355 14.19 -3.89 14.85
CA THR A 355 15.62 -3.59 15.11
C THR A 355 15.91 -3.45 16.61
N GLU A 356 14.94 -2.93 17.37
CA GLU A 356 15.07 -2.62 18.77
C GLU A 356 13.72 -2.69 19.48
N VAL A 357 13.71 -3.20 20.72
CA VAL A 357 12.55 -3.23 21.62
C VAL A 357 12.99 -2.77 23.01
N SER A 358 12.04 -2.39 23.85
CA SER A 358 12.32 -2.09 25.26
C SER A 358 11.87 -3.17 26.22
N THR A 359 12.37 -3.07 27.45
CA THR A 359 11.98 -3.90 28.59
C THR A 359 10.58 -3.58 29.15
N SER A 360 9.86 -2.58 28.61
CA SER A 360 8.57 -2.13 29.15
C SER A 360 7.38 -3.01 28.76
N SER A 361 7.49 -3.77 27.67
CA SER A 361 6.37 -4.56 27.12
C SER A 361 6.80 -5.92 26.61
N ASP A 362 5.80 -6.81 26.50
CA ASP A 362 5.99 -8.11 25.86
C ASP A 362 6.35 -7.94 24.38
N LEU A 363 7.13 -8.88 23.85
CA LEU A 363 7.55 -8.89 22.46
C LEU A 363 6.77 -9.96 21.69
N THR A 364 5.94 -9.53 20.74
CA THR A 364 5.29 -10.44 19.80
C THR A 364 6.20 -10.68 18.60
N ILE A 365 6.55 -11.94 18.36
CA ILE A 365 7.26 -12.39 17.17
C ILE A 365 6.27 -13.10 16.25
N SER A 366 6.19 -12.65 15.00
CA SER A 366 5.29 -13.22 13.99
C SER A 366 6.04 -13.70 12.76
N VAL A 367 5.56 -14.77 12.15
CA VAL A 367 6.09 -15.36 10.92
C VAL A 367 4.96 -15.67 9.95
N GLN A 368 5.21 -15.48 8.66
CA GLN A 368 4.41 -16.05 7.59
C GLN A 368 5.09 -17.35 7.11
N TYR A 369 4.38 -18.46 7.19
CA TYR A 369 4.86 -19.77 6.75
C TYR A 369 3.80 -20.47 5.91
N ILE A 370 4.18 -20.83 4.69
CA ILE A 370 3.36 -21.61 3.75
C ILE A 370 4.20 -22.73 3.15
N ALA A 371 3.67 -23.94 3.08
CA ALA A 371 4.37 -25.12 2.60
C ALA A 371 3.36 -26.11 2.00
N PRO A 372 3.81 -27.13 1.24
CA PRO A 372 2.91 -28.13 0.65
C PRO A 372 2.08 -28.91 1.68
N ASN A 373 2.57 -28.98 2.92
CA ASN A 373 1.84 -29.54 4.06
C ASN A 373 1.96 -28.57 5.23
N GLU A 374 0.94 -28.51 6.08
CA GLU A 374 1.01 -27.73 7.31
C GLU A 374 2.15 -28.23 8.21
N PRO A 375 2.86 -27.32 8.91
CA PRO A 375 3.87 -27.71 9.88
C PRO A 375 3.19 -28.36 11.09
N LYS A 376 3.82 -29.40 11.66
CA LYS A 376 3.39 -29.98 12.94
C LYS A 376 3.55 -28.97 14.08
N GLU A 377 4.66 -28.24 14.07
CA GLU A 377 4.99 -27.26 15.09
C GLU A 377 5.94 -26.22 14.50
N ILE A 378 5.82 -24.96 14.96
CA ILE A 378 6.86 -23.95 14.79
C ILE A 378 7.29 -23.51 16.19
N ARG A 379 8.58 -23.66 16.51
CA ARG A 379 9.16 -23.23 17.79
C ARG A 379 10.05 -22.01 17.60
N LEU A 380 9.85 -21.02 18.46
CA LEU A 380 10.76 -19.91 18.66
C LEU A 380 11.78 -20.31 19.72
N MET A 381 13.05 -20.41 19.32
CA MET A 381 14.18 -20.72 20.20
C MET A 381 14.95 -19.44 20.49
N PHE A 382 15.18 -19.09 21.75
CA PHE A 382 15.87 -17.85 22.11
C PHE A 382 16.71 -17.98 23.37
N ILE A 383 17.63 -17.04 23.57
CA ILE A 383 18.49 -16.97 24.75
C ILE A 383 18.02 -15.84 25.65
N SER A 384 17.62 -16.17 26.87
CA SER A 384 17.20 -15.25 27.93
C SER A 384 18.28 -15.23 29.02
N GLY A 385 19.13 -14.19 29.00
CA GLY A 385 20.35 -14.16 29.82
C GLY A 385 21.30 -15.30 29.44
N TYR A 386 21.41 -16.32 30.30
CA TYR A 386 22.23 -17.52 30.06
C TYR A 386 21.39 -18.78 29.76
N LYS A 387 20.06 -18.67 29.81
CA LYS A 387 19.16 -19.82 29.63
C LYS A 387 18.66 -19.89 28.20
N ARG A 388 18.73 -21.09 27.62
CA ARG A 388 18.03 -21.40 26.37
C ARG A 388 16.56 -21.62 26.68
N GLU A 389 15.70 -20.92 25.97
CA GLU A 389 14.27 -20.98 26.11
C GLU A 389 13.61 -21.31 24.77
N LYS A 390 12.41 -21.89 24.84
CA LYS A 390 11.61 -22.22 23.67
C LYS A 390 10.15 -21.87 23.92
N ILE A 391 9.48 -21.35 22.90
CA ILE A 391 8.04 -21.07 22.91
C ILE A 391 7.45 -21.62 21.61
N GLU A 392 6.39 -22.41 21.72
CA GLU A 392 5.60 -22.83 20.57
C GLU A 392 4.85 -21.63 19.99
N MET A 393 4.93 -21.45 18.67
CA MET A 393 4.20 -20.42 17.95
C MET A 393 2.81 -20.93 17.61
N LYS A 394 1.80 -20.13 17.95
CA LYS A 394 0.40 -20.45 17.67
C LYS A 394 0.00 -19.87 16.31
N LYS A 395 -0.75 -20.64 15.53
CA LYS A 395 -1.39 -20.16 14.30
C LYS A 395 -2.37 -19.04 14.67
N SER A 396 -2.09 -17.81 14.26
CA SER A 396 -2.92 -16.63 14.55
C SER A 396 -3.92 -16.34 13.44
N SER A 397 -3.58 -16.72 12.21
CA SER A 397 -4.46 -16.76 11.04
C SER A 397 -3.87 -17.70 9.99
N ILE A 398 -4.54 -17.88 8.86
CA ILE A 398 -4.02 -18.67 7.76
C ILE A 398 -2.60 -18.23 7.36
N TYR A 399 -1.68 -19.20 7.27
CA TYR A 399 -0.25 -19.02 7.02
C TYR A 399 0.52 -18.11 7.99
N LYS A 400 -0.08 -17.61 9.08
CA LYS A 400 0.57 -16.74 10.06
C LYS A 400 0.64 -17.40 11.42
N TYR A 401 1.83 -17.39 12.00
CA TYR A 401 2.11 -17.93 13.33
C TYR A 401 2.75 -16.86 14.19
N SER A 402 2.45 -16.86 15.48
CA SER A 402 2.99 -15.88 16.43
C SER A 402 3.29 -16.48 17.79
N ALA A 403 4.31 -15.95 18.45
CA ALA A 403 4.64 -16.21 19.84
C ALA A 403 4.88 -14.90 20.58
N ILE A 404 4.53 -14.87 21.86
CA ILE A 404 4.76 -13.73 22.75
C ILE A 404 5.91 -14.11 23.68
N ILE A 405 6.99 -13.34 23.66
CA ILE A 405 8.06 -13.40 24.66
C ILE A 405 7.67 -12.43 25.78
N PRO A 406 7.40 -12.93 27.00
CA PRO A 406 7.07 -12.07 28.13
C PRO A 406 8.21 -11.11 28.47
N LYS A 407 7.88 -9.88 28.84
CA LYS A 407 8.86 -8.83 29.18
C LYS A 407 9.87 -9.27 30.25
N GLU A 408 9.49 -10.18 31.16
CA GLU A 408 10.37 -10.69 32.23
C GLU A 408 11.56 -11.48 31.67
N LYS A 409 11.43 -12.01 30.44
CA LYS A 409 12.49 -12.74 29.72
C LYS A 409 13.32 -11.82 28.81
N LEU A 410 12.90 -10.58 28.60
CA LEU A 410 13.65 -9.59 27.83
C LEU A 410 14.70 -8.96 28.74
N LYS A 411 15.95 -9.37 28.58
CA LYS A 411 17.09 -8.81 29.32
C LYS A 411 17.82 -7.78 28.47
N LEU A 412 18.29 -6.71 29.10
CA LEU A 412 19.11 -5.69 28.44
C LEU A 412 20.28 -6.33 27.70
N GLY A 413 20.56 -5.83 26.49
CA GLY A 413 21.59 -6.38 25.60
C GLY A 413 21.00 -6.83 24.27
N PHE A 414 21.34 -8.04 23.85
CA PHE A 414 20.91 -8.58 22.55
C PHE A 414 20.13 -9.88 22.74
N LEU A 415 18.89 -9.90 22.28
CA LEU A 415 18.10 -11.11 22.17
C LEU A 415 18.47 -11.81 20.87
N LYS A 416 19.10 -12.98 20.99
CA LYS A 416 19.37 -13.88 19.85
C LYS A 416 18.31 -14.97 19.81
N TYR A 417 17.75 -15.21 18.63
CA TYR A 417 16.73 -16.23 18.43
C TYR A 417 16.75 -16.83 17.02
N SER A 418 16.14 -18.01 16.91
CA SER A 418 15.93 -18.74 15.68
C SER A 418 14.56 -19.42 15.71
N PHE A 419 14.13 -19.94 14.56
CA PHE A 419 12.92 -20.73 14.45
C PHE A 419 13.24 -22.15 14.06
N VAL A 420 12.51 -23.09 14.63
CA VAL A 420 12.57 -24.52 14.28
C VAL A 420 11.19 -24.93 13.81
N VAL A 421 11.08 -25.25 12.52
CA VAL A 421 9.84 -25.74 11.93
C VAL A 421 9.93 -27.25 11.81
N GLU A 422 9.03 -27.96 12.49
CA GLU A 422 8.87 -29.40 12.31
C GLU A 422 7.83 -29.67 11.22
N GLN A 423 8.29 -30.19 10.07
CA GLN A 423 7.42 -30.46 8.93
C GLN A 423 6.71 -31.81 9.06
N ASP A 424 7.49 -32.84 9.41
CA ASP A 424 7.02 -34.19 9.68
C ASP A 424 7.90 -34.81 10.78
N LYS A 425 7.63 -36.05 11.15
CA LYS A 425 8.31 -36.73 12.26
C LYS A 425 9.81 -36.75 12.01
N ASN A 426 10.55 -36.05 12.87
CA ASN A 426 12.01 -35.90 12.79
C ASN A 426 12.53 -35.12 11.57
N LYS A 427 11.69 -34.33 10.88
CA LYS A 427 12.13 -33.43 9.82
C LYS A 427 12.00 -31.98 10.27
N TYR A 428 13.15 -31.37 10.56
CA TYR A 428 13.23 -30.00 11.10
C TYR A 428 13.93 -29.08 10.10
N ILE A 429 13.44 -27.85 9.94
CA ILE A 429 14.10 -26.77 9.21
C ILE A 429 14.35 -25.60 10.18
N ASN A 430 15.55 -25.05 10.16
CA ASN A 430 15.98 -23.97 11.05
C ASN A 430 16.12 -22.66 10.30
N TYR A 431 15.48 -21.60 10.78
CA TYR A 431 15.59 -20.25 10.24
C TYR A 431 16.34 -19.34 11.20
N PRO A 432 17.24 -18.45 10.72
CA PRO A 432 17.39 -18.00 9.32
C PRO A 432 18.32 -18.81 8.43
N ALA A 433 18.95 -19.90 8.90
CA ALA A 433 19.90 -20.68 8.09
C ALA A 433 19.27 -21.39 6.88
N GLU A 434 17.94 -21.60 6.91
CA GLU A 434 17.19 -22.44 5.96
C GLU A 434 17.78 -23.86 5.86
N ALA A 435 18.22 -24.40 6.99
CA ALA A 435 18.96 -25.64 7.07
C ALA A 435 18.19 -26.76 7.77
N GLU A 436 18.27 -27.97 7.20
CA GLU A 436 17.69 -29.17 7.80
C GLU A 436 18.50 -29.66 9.02
N GLY A 437 17.82 -30.24 10.01
CA GLY A 437 18.43 -30.89 11.18
C GLY A 437 17.84 -30.46 12.52
N ASN A 438 17.97 -31.27 13.56
CA ASN A 438 17.47 -30.91 14.88
C ASN A 438 18.55 -30.12 15.65
N PRO A 439 18.27 -28.89 16.13
CA PRO A 439 19.27 -28.08 16.84
C PRO A 439 19.69 -28.64 18.21
N LEU A 440 19.08 -29.74 18.66
CA LEU A 440 19.48 -30.48 19.86
C LEU A 440 20.44 -31.65 19.56
N GLU A 441 20.67 -31.97 18.29
CA GLU A 441 21.63 -33.00 17.88
C GLU A 441 23.08 -32.48 17.95
N TRP A 442 24.01 -33.37 18.25
CA TRP A 442 25.41 -33.02 18.53
C TRP A 442 26.17 -32.50 17.30
N ASP A 443 25.74 -32.91 16.11
CA ASP A 443 26.31 -32.55 14.81
C ASP A 443 25.62 -31.35 14.16
N PHE A 444 24.63 -30.73 14.82
CA PHE A 444 24.03 -29.50 14.33
C PHE A 444 24.99 -28.30 14.51
N TYR A 445 25.57 -27.83 13.41
CA TYR A 445 26.63 -26.80 13.43
C TYR A 445 26.19 -25.41 12.95
N TYR A 446 24.95 -25.24 12.47
CA TYR A 446 24.46 -23.93 12.02
C TYR A 446 24.21 -22.99 13.22
N GLN A 447 24.77 -21.78 13.17
CA GLN A 447 24.72 -20.81 14.27
C GLN A 447 24.01 -19.49 13.91
N ASN A 448 23.36 -19.43 12.76
CA ASN A 448 22.67 -18.23 12.31
C ASN A 448 21.49 -17.93 13.25
N ASN A 449 21.38 -16.68 13.68
CA ASN A 449 20.30 -16.21 14.54
C ASN A 449 19.86 -14.83 14.08
N TYR A 450 18.58 -14.53 14.26
CA TYR A 450 18.10 -13.17 14.31
C TYR A 450 18.60 -12.51 15.60
N GLN A 451 18.76 -11.18 15.57
CA GLN A 451 19.22 -10.42 16.72
C GLN A 451 18.40 -9.14 16.87
N ILE A 452 17.88 -8.92 18.07
CA ILE A 452 17.15 -7.69 18.44
C ILE A 452 17.91 -7.01 19.58
N ARG A 453 18.03 -5.69 19.53
CA ARG A 453 18.58 -4.90 20.63
C ARG A 453 17.49 -4.66 21.69
N ILE A 454 17.77 -5.00 22.95
CA ILE A 454 16.87 -4.80 24.09
C ILE A 454 17.43 -3.64 24.92
N VAL A 455 16.64 -2.57 25.07
CA VAL A 455 17.07 -1.35 25.74
C VAL A 455 16.10 -0.91 26.84
N GLU A 456 16.54 0.05 27.65
CA GLU A 456 15.65 0.70 28.61
C GLU A 456 14.68 1.68 27.93
N PRO A 457 13.49 1.93 28.48
CA PRO A 457 12.49 2.80 27.87
C PRO A 457 12.98 4.23 27.57
N PHE A 458 13.87 4.77 28.42
CA PHE A 458 14.42 6.11 28.24
C PHE A 458 15.50 6.20 27.15
N TYR A 459 16.01 5.08 26.61
CA TYR A 459 17.02 5.12 25.55
C TYR A 459 16.49 5.81 24.29
N PRO A 460 17.32 6.56 23.55
CA PRO A 460 16.90 7.19 22.31
C PRO A 460 16.33 6.19 21.30
N ILE A 461 15.31 6.60 20.54
CA ILE A 461 14.75 5.81 19.44
C ILE A 461 15.32 6.38 18.12
N PRO A 462 16.17 5.63 17.40
CA PRO A 462 16.66 6.04 16.09
C PRO A 462 15.52 6.12 15.09
N LEU A 463 15.35 7.28 14.46
CA LEU A 463 14.35 7.52 13.41
C LEU A 463 14.96 7.49 12.02
N PHE A 464 16.23 7.86 11.87
CA PHE A 464 16.95 7.81 10.60
C PHE A 464 18.45 7.62 10.81
N ASN A 465 19.08 6.77 10.00
CA ASN A 465 20.52 6.56 9.90
C ASN A 465 20.97 6.64 8.44
N ALA A 466 21.75 7.67 8.10
CA ALA A 466 22.15 7.92 6.72
C ALA A 466 22.91 6.76 6.06
N TYR A 467 23.75 6.05 6.82
CA TYR A 467 24.57 4.95 6.31
C TYR A 467 23.72 3.75 5.87
N GLN A 468 22.61 3.50 6.55
CA GLN A 468 21.75 2.33 6.32
C GLN A 468 20.51 2.65 5.49
N GLU A 469 20.03 3.89 5.50
CA GLU A 469 18.64 4.21 5.14
C GLU A 469 18.50 5.34 4.13
N SER A 470 19.60 5.91 3.63
CA SER A 470 19.56 6.99 2.62
C SER A 470 18.85 6.59 1.32
N ASP A 471 18.93 5.32 0.93
CA ASP A 471 18.19 4.77 -0.21
C ASP A 471 16.68 4.69 0.03
N LEU A 472 16.25 4.65 1.30
CA LEU A 472 14.83 4.59 1.69
C LEU A 472 14.18 5.97 1.78
N LEU A 473 14.93 7.05 1.54
CA LEU A 473 14.39 8.40 1.49
C LEU A 473 13.51 8.59 0.25
N VAL A 474 12.27 9.00 0.47
CA VAL A 474 11.36 9.48 -0.56
C VAL A 474 11.76 10.91 -0.92
N LYS A 475 12.32 11.10 -2.11
CA LYS A 475 12.91 12.36 -2.57
C LYS A 475 12.90 12.48 -4.08
N GLU A 476 12.87 13.70 -4.58
CA GLU A 476 13.21 13.97 -5.98
C GLU A 476 14.72 13.75 -6.16
N TRP A 477 15.13 13.09 -7.24
CA TRP A 477 16.54 12.86 -7.51
C TRP A 477 17.24 14.15 -7.95
N ARG A 478 18.42 14.42 -7.38
CA ARG A 478 19.39 15.41 -7.88
C ARG A 478 20.74 14.70 -8.04
N ASN A 479 21.50 15.09 -9.05
CA ASN A 479 22.86 14.56 -9.27
C ASN A 479 23.86 14.97 -8.17
N THR A 480 23.50 15.93 -7.33
CA THR A 480 24.28 16.45 -6.21
C THR A 480 24.06 15.70 -4.90
N LEU A 481 23.16 14.70 -4.87
CA LEU A 481 22.91 13.90 -3.68
C LEU A 481 23.92 12.75 -3.59
N GLN A 482 24.57 12.57 -2.45
CA GLN A 482 25.55 11.50 -2.26
C GLN A 482 25.68 11.07 -0.80
N LEU A 483 25.96 9.78 -0.59
CA LEU A 483 26.36 9.24 0.70
C LEU A 483 27.89 9.23 0.80
N VAL A 484 28.45 9.84 1.85
CA VAL A 484 29.90 9.88 2.08
C VAL A 484 30.26 9.37 3.48
N PRO A 485 31.38 8.65 3.66
CA PRO A 485 31.83 8.25 4.98
C PRO A 485 32.28 9.46 5.81
N ILE A 486 32.14 9.38 7.12
CA ILE A 486 32.72 10.35 8.06
C ILE A 486 33.78 9.69 8.94
N LYS A 487 34.54 10.49 9.70
CA LYS A 487 35.66 9.99 10.53
C LYS A 487 35.25 8.95 11.58
N GLN A 488 33.99 8.97 12.02
CA GLN A 488 33.48 8.01 12.98
C GLN A 488 33.16 6.69 12.26
N ASP A 489 33.75 5.60 12.75
CA ASP A 489 33.52 4.25 12.20
C ASP A 489 32.02 3.88 12.24
N GLY A 490 31.57 3.18 11.20
CA GLY A 490 30.17 2.79 11.03
C GLY A 490 29.18 3.94 10.83
N LYS A 491 29.64 5.17 10.55
CA LYS A 491 28.78 6.31 10.21
C LYS A 491 29.09 6.89 8.83
N ALA A 492 28.04 7.42 8.22
CA ALA A 492 28.12 8.17 6.97
C ALA A 492 27.23 9.40 7.06
N GLU A 493 27.50 10.37 6.19
CA GLU A 493 26.74 11.59 6.00
C GLU A 493 26.07 11.52 4.62
N TYR A 494 24.75 11.67 4.57
CA TYR A 494 24.02 11.90 3.33
C TYR A 494 24.02 13.40 3.02
N GLN A 495 24.75 13.78 1.98
CA GLN A 495 24.90 15.17 1.55
C GLN A 495 23.83 15.50 0.52
N ILE A 496 23.07 16.55 0.82
CA ILE A 496 22.05 17.13 -0.05
C ILE A 496 22.50 18.54 -0.37
N GLN A 497 23.00 18.77 -1.60
CA GLN A 497 23.33 20.12 -2.09
C GLN A 497 22.28 20.56 -3.11
N ILE A 498 21.60 21.66 -2.83
CA ILE A 498 20.55 22.20 -3.70
C ILE A 498 21.06 23.50 -4.31
N GLU A 499 21.40 23.46 -5.61
CA GLU A 499 21.91 24.62 -6.33
C GLU A 499 20.88 25.76 -6.38
N GLN A 500 19.61 25.42 -6.63
CA GLN A 500 18.49 26.34 -6.63
C GLN A 500 17.27 25.63 -6.04
N LEU A 501 16.58 26.27 -5.10
CA LEU A 501 15.36 25.72 -4.49
C LEU A 501 14.18 25.68 -5.46
N PHE A 502 14.15 26.61 -6.40
CA PHE A 502 13.16 26.65 -7.47
C PHE A 502 13.84 26.34 -8.80
N VAL A 503 13.33 25.31 -9.48
CA VAL A 503 13.66 25.00 -10.87
C VAL A 503 12.35 25.13 -11.66
N PRO A 504 12.33 25.93 -12.76
CA PRO A 504 11.14 26.03 -13.60
C PRO A 504 10.69 24.66 -14.11
N ASP A 505 9.40 24.39 -13.99
CA ASP A 505 8.79 23.18 -14.53
C ASP A 505 8.57 23.38 -16.04
N GLU A 506 9.28 22.61 -16.86
CA GLU A 506 9.15 22.68 -18.32
C GLU A 506 7.74 22.27 -18.79
N GLU A 507 7.05 21.42 -18.04
CA GLU A 507 5.69 21.00 -18.36
C GLU A 507 4.64 22.00 -17.86
N ASN A 508 4.99 22.87 -16.91
CA ASN A 508 4.09 23.87 -16.33
C ASN A 508 4.78 25.22 -16.09
N LYS A 509 5.17 25.89 -17.18
CA LYS A 509 5.91 27.16 -17.16
C LYS A 509 5.17 28.32 -16.47
N ASP A 510 3.85 28.22 -16.37
CA ASP A 510 3.00 29.24 -15.74
C ASP A 510 2.75 28.93 -14.24
N ALA A 511 3.38 27.88 -13.68
CA ALA A 511 3.28 27.54 -12.28
C ALA A 511 3.83 28.65 -11.38
N ILE A 512 3.18 28.85 -10.22
CA ILE A 512 3.71 29.70 -9.17
C ILE A 512 5.01 29.08 -8.66
N PRO A 513 6.14 29.83 -8.61
CA PRO A 513 7.40 29.31 -8.09
C PRO A 513 7.28 28.82 -6.66
N ILE A 514 7.78 27.60 -6.42
CA ILE A 514 7.88 27.00 -5.09
C ILE A 514 9.36 26.86 -4.75
N TYR A 515 9.81 27.60 -3.75
CA TYR A 515 11.19 27.56 -3.26
C TYR A 515 11.29 26.60 -2.07
N ASP A 516 11.12 25.30 -2.35
CA ASP A 516 11.19 24.25 -1.34
C ASP A 516 11.77 22.96 -1.92
N TYR A 517 12.73 22.38 -1.21
CA TYR A 517 13.19 21.03 -1.46
C TYR A 517 12.88 20.17 -0.22
N SER A 518 11.95 19.24 -0.39
CA SER A 518 11.49 18.37 0.68
C SER A 518 11.76 16.90 0.38
N PHE A 519 12.07 16.14 1.42
CA PHE A 519 12.21 14.69 1.38
C PHE A 519 11.62 14.07 2.65
N LYS A 520 11.27 12.79 2.57
CA LYS A 520 10.54 12.07 3.60
C LYS A 520 11.19 10.72 3.93
N HIS A 521 11.09 10.31 5.19
CA HIS A 521 11.43 8.97 5.64
C HIS A 521 10.30 8.38 6.48
N PHE A 522 9.84 7.18 6.13
CA PHE A 522 8.83 6.47 6.92
C PHE A 522 9.46 5.87 8.18
N VAL A 523 8.79 6.03 9.32
CA VAL A 523 9.31 5.60 10.63
C VAL A 523 8.37 4.67 11.40
N VAL A 524 7.25 4.25 10.80
CA VAL A 524 6.27 3.33 11.41
C VAL A 524 6.96 2.12 12.04
N ASP A 525 7.80 1.42 11.27
CA ASP A 525 8.51 0.22 11.75
C ASP A 525 9.55 0.52 12.84
N LYS A 526 10.08 1.75 12.88
CA LYS A 526 11.07 2.19 13.88
C LYS A 526 10.43 2.42 15.24
N ILE A 527 9.21 2.93 15.25
CA ILE A 527 8.50 3.27 16.48
C ILE A 527 7.56 2.15 16.95
N ALA A 528 7.13 1.25 16.07
CA ALA A 528 6.14 0.22 16.39
C ALA A 528 6.51 -0.63 17.62
N ALA A 529 7.76 -1.11 17.67
CA ALA A 529 8.28 -1.93 18.76
C ALA A 529 8.59 -1.16 20.06
N ARG A 530 8.52 0.18 20.01
CA ARG A 530 8.83 1.10 21.11
C ARG A 530 7.65 2.04 21.41
N LYS A 531 6.44 1.71 20.95
CA LYS A 531 5.27 2.60 21.01
C LYS A 531 4.96 3.09 22.43
N ASN A 532 5.06 2.21 23.42
CA ASN A 532 4.82 2.55 24.83
C ASN A 532 5.86 3.51 25.43
N ASP A 533 7.00 3.69 24.76
CA ASP A 533 8.07 4.56 25.25
C ASP A 533 8.05 5.95 24.61
N LEU A 534 7.17 6.18 23.63
CA LEU A 534 7.10 7.44 22.90
C LEU A 534 6.75 8.62 23.82
N ASP A 535 5.90 8.40 24.83
CA ASP A 535 5.50 9.43 25.81
C ASP A 535 6.67 9.89 26.70
N LEU A 536 7.73 9.09 26.80
CA LEU A 536 8.93 9.47 27.54
C LEU A 536 9.86 10.37 26.72
N LYS A 537 9.63 10.49 25.41
CA LYS A 537 10.46 11.28 24.51
C LYS A 537 10.00 12.72 24.54
N THR A 538 10.94 13.62 24.75
CA THR A 538 10.67 15.06 24.92
C THR A 538 11.34 15.91 23.85
N LYS A 539 12.33 15.36 23.16
CA LYS A 539 13.06 16.06 22.11
C LYS A 539 13.33 15.18 20.88
N LEU A 540 13.41 15.86 19.74
CA LEU A 540 13.89 15.33 18.48
C LEU A 540 15.31 15.87 18.25
N VAL A 541 16.28 14.98 18.05
CA VAL A 541 17.69 15.34 17.90
C VAL A 541 18.18 14.99 16.51
N PHE A 542 18.58 16.02 15.77
CA PHE A 542 19.20 15.94 14.45
C PHE A 542 20.72 15.93 14.58
N GLU A 543 21.40 14.99 13.93
CA GLU A 543 22.86 14.91 13.82
C GLU A 543 23.28 15.23 12.38
N GLY A 544 24.08 16.29 12.19
CA GLY A 544 24.48 16.73 10.87
C GLY A 544 25.25 18.05 10.89
N ARG A 545 25.41 18.65 9.72
CA ARG A 545 26.00 19.98 9.51
C ARG A 545 25.48 20.63 8.23
N ALA A 546 25.59 21.94 8.15
CA ALA A 546 25.36 22.66 6.92
C ALA A 546 26.55 22.51 5.96
N LEU A 547 26.26 22.52 4.66
CA LEU A 547 27.24 22.49 3.59
C LEU A 547 27.49 23.91 3.06
N ASN A 548 28.38 24.06 2.08
CA ASN A 548 28.63 25.33 1.39
C ASN A 548 29.15 26.49 2.28
N GLN A 549 29.80 26.16 3.40
CA GLN A 549 30.45 27.12 4.31
C GLN A 549 29.50 28.19 4.90
N LYS A 550 28.21 27.90 5.00
CA LYS A 550 27.23 28.78 5.64
C LYS A 550 26.22 27.96 6.45
N ALA A 551 25.57 28.59 7.42
CA ALA A 551 24.48 27.95 8.16
C ALA A 551 23.28 27.67 7.23
N CYS A 552 22.54 26.59 7.51
CA CYS A 552 21.36 26.19 6.74
C CYS A 552 20.16 26.07 7.67
N LYS A 553 19.03 26.68 7.31
CA LYS A 553 17.76 26.44 8.00
C LYS A 553 17.13 25.16 7.46
N LEU A 554 16.76 24.27 8.36
CA LEU A 554 16.11 22.99 8.06
C LEU A 554 14.84 22.87 8.89
N GLN A 555 13.69 22.77 8.23
CA GLN A 555 12.46 22.38 8.91
C GLN A 555 12.42 20.86 9.02
N ILE A 556 12.18 20.34 10.22
CA ILE A 556 11.93 18.92 10.47
C ILE A 556 10.53 18.79 11.07
N ALA A 557 9.71 17.93 10.51
CA ALA A 557 8.33 17.74 10.91
C ALA A 557 7.94 16.27 11.00
N PHE A 558 7.15 15.91 12.00
CA PHE A 558 6.43 14.65 12.03
C PHE A 558 5.18 14.76 11.15
N VAL A 559 4.95 13.75 10.32
CA VAL A 559 3.72 13.60 9.53
C VAL A 559 2.87 12.52 10.19
N LEU A 560 1.63 12.87 10.52
CA LEU A 560 0.66 12.01 11.18
C LEU A 560 -0.13 11.15 10.17
N ASP A 561 -0.83 10.14 10.68
CA ASP A 561 -1.70 9.24 9.90
C ASP A 561 -2.89 9.94 9.20
N ASP A 562 -3.17 11.21 9.50
CA ASP A 562 -4.14 12.05 8.79
C ASP A 562 -3.51 13.02 7.77
N GLY A 563 -2.20 12.89 7.53
CA GLY A 563 -1.44 13.72 6.61
C GLY A 563 -1.10 15.11 7.14
N SER A 564 -1.50 15.49 8.36
CA SER A 564 -1.06 16.75 8.96
C SER A 564 0.38 16.67 9.47
N SER A 565 1.10 17.80 9.42
CA SER A 565 2.50 17.86 9.80
C SER A 565 2.74 18.84 10.96
N PHE A 566 3.56 18.43 11.93
CA PHE A 566 3.97 19.22 13.09
C PHE A 566 5.48 19.28 13.17
N GLY A 567 6.05 20.48 13.16
CA GLY A 567 7.48 20.67 12.99
C GLY A 567 8.04 21.92 13.63
N GLY A 568 9.36 22.04 13.54
CA GLY A 568 10.14 23.21 13.94
C GLY A 568 11.29 23.44 12.97
N ILE A 569 11.87 24.65 13.01
CA ILE A 569 13.02 25.01 12.18
C ILE A 569 14.28 25.00 13.04
N LEU A 570 15.28 24.26 12.59
CA LEU A 570 16.63 24.27 13.14
C LEU A 570 17.55 25.12 12.27
N THR A 571 18.44 25.88 12.90
CA THR A 571 19.57 26.52 12.22
C THR A 571 20.80 25.64 12.40
N ILE A 572 21.22 24.99 11.32
CA ILE A 572 22.33 24.05 11.31
C ILE A 572 23.62 24.80 10.95
N ASP A 573 24.66 24.65 11.76
CA ASP A 573 25.99 25.23 11.53
C ASP A 573 26.86 24.31 10.64
N THR A 574 27.92 24.87 10.09
CA THR A 574 28.92 24.23 9.22
C THR A 574 29.73 23.12 9.90
N LEU A 575 29.81 23.15 11.24
CA LEU A 575 30.44 22.11 12.05
C LEU A 575 29.45 20.99 12.36
N GLN A 576 29.96 19.76 12.33
CA GLN A 576 29.21 18.58 12.74
C GLN A 576 28.71 18.74 14.18
N GLY A 577 27.41 18.58 14.39
CA GLY A 577 26.81 18.78 15.71
C GLY A 577 25.47 18.09 15.88
N HIS A 578 24.91 18.25 17.09
CA HIS A 578 23.56 17.85 17.45
C HIS A 578 22.68 19.09 17.61
N TYR A 579 21.48 19.03 17.06
CA TYR A 579 20.51 20.11 17.07
C TYR A 579 19.18 19.56 17.57
N GLU A 580 18.55 20.23 18.53
CA GLU A 580 17.41 19.70 19.26
C GLU A 580 16.15 20.53 19.01
N LEU A 581 15.03 19.85 18.77
CA LEU A 581 13.67 20.43 18.82
C LEU A 581 12.93 19.81 19.98
N ALA A 582 12.36 20.62 20.87
CA ALA A 582 11.46 20.11 21.90
C ALA A 582 10.12 19.73 21.26
N ILE A 583 9.62 18.54 21.58
CA ILE A 583 8.37 18.01 21.02
C ILE A 583 7.16 18.87 21.41
N LYS A 584 7.18 19.44 22.62
CA LYS A 584 6.16 20.37 23.12
C LYS A 584 6.08 21.69 22.35
N ASP A 585 7.13 22.06 21.63
CA ASP A 585 7.24 23.34 20.92
C ASP A 585 6.90 23.19 19.41
N LEU A 586 6.52 21.99 18.98
CA LEU A 586 6.13 21.73 17.60
C LEU A 586 4.83 22.43 17.26
N ILE A 587 4.81 23.06 16.09
CA ILE A 587 3.64 23.77 15.56
C ILE A 587 3.18 23.13 14.24
N PRO A 588 1.92 23.32 13.83
CA PRO A 588 1.47 22.93 12.50
C PRO A 588 2.35 23.57 11.40
N VAL A 589 2.78 22.77 10.44
CA VAL A 589 3.52 23.19 9.26
C VAL A 589 2.91 22.58 8.00
N LYS A 590 3.30 23.06 6.81
CA LYS A 590 2.77 22.52 5.55
C LYS A 590 3.28 21.11 5.29
N THR A 591 2.37 20.19 4.97
CA THR A 591 2.73 18.86 4.47
C THR A 591 3.02 18.92 2.98
N VAL A 592 4.19 18.41 2.57
CA VAL A 592 4.52 18.21 1.15
C VAL A 592 4.02 16.84 0.71
N THR A 593 3.37 16.79 -0.45
CA THR A 593 2.88 15.56 -1.05
C THR A 593 4.07 14.75 -1.59
N LEU A 594 4.60 13.88 -0.74
CA LEU A 594 5.72 12.97 -1.02
C LEU A 594 5.26 11.50 -0.87
N PRO A 595 5.56 10.60 -1.83
CA PRO A 595 6.32 10.86 -3.06
C PRO A 595 5.65 11.88 -3.99
N ARG A 596 6.47 12.62 -4.75
CA ARG A 596 5.97 13.71 -5.60
C ARG A 596 5.04 13.13 -6.67
N PRO A 597 3.75 13.49 -6.72
CA PRO A 597 2.84 12.96 -7.72
C PRO A 597 3.21 13.48 -9.11
N TYR A 598 3.02 12.61 -10.10
CA TYR A 598 3.08 12.95 -11.51
C TYR A 598 1.65 12.93 -12.10
N PRO A 599 1.26 13.87 -12.97
CA PRO A 599 2.06 14.96 -13.56
C PRO A 599 2.45 16.08 -12.59
N SER A 600 3.49 16.84 -12.95
CA SER A 600 4.11 17.84 -12.07
C SER A 600 3.20 19.00 -11.69
N PHE A 601 2.12 19.26 -12.44
CA PHE A 601 1.15 20.32 -12.14
C PHE A 601 0.25 20.04 -10.92
N LEU A 602 0.23 18.81 -10.42
CA LEU A 602 -0.58 18.43 -9.25
C LEU A 602 -0.14 19.21 -7.99
N PRO A 603 -0.98 19.32 -6.95
CA PRO A 603 -0.63 20.10 -5.77
C PRO A 603 0.69 19.64 -5.12
N TYR A 604 1.60 20.59 -4.84
CA TYR A 604 2.85 20.33 -4.12
C TYR A 604 2.61 20.12 -2.62
N TYR A 605 1.75 20.95 -2.04
CA TYR A 605 1.32 20.83 -0.66
C TYR A 605 -0.01 20.09 -0.57
N PHE A 606 -0.16 19.28 0.47
CA PHE A 606 -1.44 18.73 0.85
C PHE A 606 -2.21 19.80 1.65
N GLU A 607 -3.32 20.28 1.08
CA GLU A 607 -4.22 21.23 1.74
C GLU A 607 -5.31 20.46 2.50
N HIS A 608 -5.47 20.78 3.79
CA HIS A 608 -6.44 20.12 4.67
C HIS A 608 -6.97 21.08 5.74
N GLU A 609 -8.12 20.72 6.32
CA GLU A 609 -8.75 21.47 7.42
C GLU A 609 -8.60 20.77 8.79
N ASN A 610 -7.70 19.78 8.91
CA ASN A 610 -7.47 19.07 10.17
C ASN A 610 -7.16 20.03 11.31
N ARG A 611 -7.91 19.90 12.42
CA ARG A 611 -7.78 20.73 13.64
C ARG A 611 -7.18 19.98 14.82
N LEU A 612 -6.50 18.87 14.56
CA LEU A 612 -5.99 18.01 15.63
C LEU A 612 -4.72 18.61 16.23
N ASN A 613 -4.45 18.23 17.49
CA ASN A 613 -3.18 18.52 18.15
C ASN A 613 -2.16 17.45 17.76
N PHE A 614 -0.88 17.79 17.93
CA PHE A 614 0.20 16.81 17.78
C PHE A 614 0.01 15.62 18.73
N ASP A 615 0.12 14.42 18.18
CA ASP A 615 0.14 13.16 18.92
C ASP A 615 1.24 12.26 18.36
N ILE A 616 2.25 11.97 19.19
CA ILE A 616 3.40 11.16 18.80
C ILE A 616 3.02 9.72 18.41
N HIS A 617 1.90 9.19 18.92
CA HIS A 617 1.44 7.83 18.64
C HIS A 617 0.81 7.65 17.26
N ARG A 618 0.56 8.76 16.56
CA ARG A 618 -0.02 8.81 15.22
C ARG A 618 1.01 9.13 14.14
N VAL A 619 2.30 9.23 14.51
CA VAL A 619 3.39 9.54 13.59
C VAL A 619 3.65 8.38 12.63
N GLU A 620 3.81 8.69 11.36
CA GLU A 620 4.13 7.69 10.33
C GLU A 620 5.42 7.98 9.58
N SER A 621 5.75 9.25 9.41
CA SER A 621 6.98 9.65 8.71
C SER A 621 7.54 10.95 9.23
N ILE A 622 8.79 11.22 8.87
CA ILE A 622 9.47 12.49 9.06
C ILE A 622 9.62 13.17 7.72
N GLN A 623 9.21 14.44 7.65
CA GLN A 623 9.47 15.34 6.55
C GLN A 623 10.62 16.27 6.92
N PHE A 624 11.53 16.46 5.98
CA PHE A 624 12.60 17.44 6.03
C PHE A 624 12.40 18.42 4.89
N SER A 625 12.47 19.72 5.17
CA SER A 625 12.23 20.77 4.16
C SER A 625 13.31 21.85 4.23
N ILE A 626 13.91 22.15 3.08
CA ILE A 626 14.85 23.26 2.87
C ILE A 626 14.10 24.34 2.09
N GLY A 627 13.95 25.53 2.68
CA GLY A 627 13.08 26.59 2.14
C GLY A 627 12.36 27.36 3.25
N PRO A 628 11.62 26.68 4.15
CA PRO A 628 10.91 27.34 5.23
C PRO A 628 11.83 28.14 6.15
N GLY A 629 11.43 29.38 6.45
CA GLY A 629 12.19 30.30 7.30
C GLY A 629 13.36 31.03 6.64
N LEU A 630 13.64 30.77 5.35
CA LEU A 630 14.63 31.52 4.57
C LEU A 630 14.07 32.88 4.15
N THR A 631 14.94 33.89 4.10
CA THR A 631 14.68 35.21 3.54
C THR A 631 14.65 35.17 2.01
N ALA A 632 14.08 36.19 1.37
CA ALA A 632 14.01 36.26 -0.10
C ALA A 632 15.38 36.14 -0.78
N HIS A 633 16.44 36.67 -0.16
CA HIS A 633 17.82 36.50 -0.64
C HIS A 633 18.27 35.04 -0.52
N GLU A 634 18.15 34.45 0.67
CA GLU A 634 18.54 33.06 0.95
C GLU A 634 17.82 32.04 0.04
N LEU A 635 16.57 32.30 -0.38
CA LEU A 635 15.81 31.42 -1.29
C LEU A 635 16.45 31.28 -2.68
N THR A 636 17.27 32.24 -3.09
CA THR A 636 17.96 32.23 -4.40
C THR A 636 19.39 31.71 -4.31
N GLU A 637 19.91 31.52 -3.10
CA GLU A 637 21.25 31.00 -2.87
C GLU A 637 21.27 29.48 -2.82
N LYS A 638 22.41 28.90 -3.18
CA LYS A 638 22.69 27.47 -2.98
C LYS A 638 22.52 27.08 -1.50
N GLN A 639 21.75 26.03 -1.24
CA GLN A 639 21.54 25.46 0.09
C GLN A 639 22.23 24.09 0.19
N GLY A 640 22.53 23.66 1.42
CA GLY A 640 23.02 22.31 1.57
C GLY A 640 23.10 21.83 3.00
N ILE A 641 22.77 20.55 3.17
CA ILE A 641 22.71 19.87 4.46
C ILE A 641 23.38 18.50 4.35
N GLY A 642 24.24 18.18 5.32
CA GLY A 642 24.79 16.85 5.55
C GLY A 642 24.06 16.22 6.74
N ILE A 643 23.46 15.05 6.53
CA ILE A 643 22.64 14.37 7.54
C ILE A 643 23.33 13.07 7.92
N VAL A 644 23.54 12.86 9.21
CA VAL A 644 24.08 11.60 9.73
C VAL A 644 22.97 10.77 10.36
N GLY A 645 22.06 11.40 11.09
CA GLY A 645 20.91 10.72 11.66
C GLY A 645 19.91 11.61 12.36
N LEU A 646 18.80 11.00 12.77
CA LEU A 646 17.72 11.60 13.53
C LEU A 646 17.24 10.63 14.59
N ARG A 647 16.94 11.10 15.80
CA ARG A 647 16.44 10.25 16.90
C ARG A 647 15.53 11.01 17.86
N LEU A 648 14.64 10.28 18.52
CA LEU A 648 13.88 10.77 19.66
C LEU A 648 14.66 10.52 20.95
N GLU A 649 14.66 11.49 21.86
CA GLU A 649 15.23 11.33 23.22
C GLU A 649 14.22 11.68 24.31
#